data_AF-A0A7S4J7L3-F1
#
_entry.id   AF-A0A7S4J7L3-F1
#
_cell.length_a   1.000
_cell.length_b   1.000
_cell.length_c   1.000
_cell.angle_alpha   90.00
_cell.angle_beta   90.00
_cell.angle_gamma   90.00
#
_symmetry.space_group_name_H-M   'P 1'
#
loop_
_entity.id
_entity.type
_entity.pdbx_description
1 polymer ?
#
loop_
_entity_poly.entity_id
_entity_poly.type
_entity_poly.pdbx_seq_one_letter_code
_entity_poly.pdbx_strand_id
1 'polypeptide(L)'
;GAGGGGAGGQEGPGMQPTRLRVVLVNPSGHKVQTNAYLEVFSSSQEIGISNYIFKSVPVDGRPAGGPLDGKQLSTPYPPIDQLELRRLMAKGKETTYCYDFITVFEKAVASMWEDYARAAHHEKMQAVSSWIARKVWSGSKSSTPDHKFEVTELVLDASAKQLVPVIRPPGLNDVAMVVWRVSVTTPECPKGREFILIVNDVTLQNGSFGVREDQVFHLATSLAQEEGIPRIFVAANTGARIGLVDEVRNKFRVQWKDPLNPSSGMEFLYLDEDTVDVLVKRGMAQVEEVTASDGTRRSKLAAVIGPDGIGVENLRGSGKIAGGTCRAYRDIFTLTFVSGTSVGIGAYLVRLGQRAIQKGPPILLTGEAALNKVLGKKVYTSNYQLGGTQIMWSNGVAHEVVSNDLMGVQAIMRWLSYVPARRGGGPCVLLSPSRKLLDPIERKVYDPRRGPDPQTVYDPRILLTGAVDAIGKWRGGLFDRDSFHESLDGWGMTTICGRARLGGIPVGVVLPEMRSVNCTHPADPADPDSKEQNVVQAGGVWFPDSAYKTATAIRDMNLEELPLFILANWRGFSGGMRDMYEEILKFGSMIVENLVDYSHPIFVLVPPGGELRGGAWVVIDPTINPEQMEMYVDPSARGGILEPSGIVEIKYRRNQLLETMSRLDPEVASLSMQLTTAPEHERRGIAMQLKARQELLLPLYLKVAEHFADLHDVPARMLAKRCVHGIVDWTWSRQFFYARLRRRLAENNCLRELKLADPEGSRKSHSEKMRQLYRAQVKDKRPRMLDEDEANEIPQGQETNEDADKKMPNTIERDHRIADFLESNSSELQSLLAQTAHKNIAETVSKLAGQDASAVLEGLKSALQNLPQEKRRELLLSLTDTS
;
A
#
# COMPACT_ATOMS: atom_id res chain seq x y z
N GLY A 1 58.74 -24.12 20.54
CA GLY A 1 60.08 -24.64 20.82
C GLY A 1 61.07 -24.03 19.86
N ALA A 2 62.16 -23.50 20.39
CA ALA A 2 63.49 -23.24 19.81
C ALA A 2 64.10 -22.05 20.57
N GLY A 3 65.12 -22.32 21.37
CA GLY A 3 65.83 -21.34 22.19
C GLY A 3 66.96 -20.64 21.45
N GLY A 4 67.41 -19.53 22.03
CA GLY A 4 68.63 -18.81 21.67
C GLY A 4 68.88 -17.73 22.72
N GLY A 5 69.97 -17.85 23.47
CA GLY A 5 70.24 -17.09 24.69
C GLY A 5 70.74 -15.66 24.49
N GLY A 6 70.44 -14.84 25.50
CA GLY A 6 71.36 -13.91 26.19
C GLY A 6 72.05 -12.80 25.41
N ALA A 7 71.58 -11.56 25.61
CA ALA A 7 72.41 -10.42 26.00
C ALA A 7 71.50 -9.32 26.57
N GLY A 8 71.78 -8.89 27.81
CA GLY A 8 70.94 -7.99 28.58
C GLY A 8 70.91 -6.56 28.03
N GLY A 9 69.70 -6.03 27.88
CA GLY A 9 69.41 -4.60 27.91
C GLY A 9 68.49 -4.34 29.11
N GLN A 10 68.82 -3.34 29.92
CA GLN A 10 68.01 -2.89 31.05
C GLN A 10 66.61 -2.49 30.56
N GLU A 11 65.59 -3.29 30.88
CA GLU A 11 64.21 -2.82 30.84
C GLU A 11 63.95 -2.00 32.12
N GLY A 12 63.43 -0.78 31.94
CA GLY A 12 62.94 0.05 33.05
C GLY A 12 61.85 -0.66 33.87
N PRO A 13 61.35 -0.08 34.97
CA PRO A 13 60.37 -0.74 35.84
C PRO A 13 59.22 -1.28 35.00
N GLY A 14 59.13 -2.62 34.95
CA GLY A 14 58.33 -3.37 33.99
C GLY A 14 56.88 -2.91 34.01
N MET A 15 56.43 -2.36 32.89
CA MET A 15 55.04 -2.02 32.65
C MET A 15 54.28 -3.36 32.60
N GLN A 16 53.66 -3.77 33.71
CA GLN A 16 52.90 -5.02 33.73
C GLN A 16 51.85 -4.98 32.61
N PRO A 17 51.76 -6.04 31.77
CA PRO A 17 50.79 -6.07 30.68
C PRO A 17 49.38 -5.97 31.26
N THR A 18 48.70 -4.87 30.95
CA THR A 18 47.36 -4.59 31.43
C THR A 18 46.36 -5.43 30.64
N ARG A 19 45.60 -6.28 31.32
CA ARG A 19 44.63 -7.17 30.68
C ARG A 19 43.29 -6.45 30.54
N LEU A 20 42.89 -6.21 29.29
CA LEU A 20 41.60 -5.64 28.93
C LEU A 20 40.67 -6.75 28.44
N ARG A 21 39.50 -6.88 29.05
CA ARG A 21 38.43 -7.77 28.62
C ARG A 21 37.28 -6.96 28.05
N VAL A 22 36.90 -7.23 26.81
CA VAL A 22 35.75 -6.60 26.15
C VAL A 22 34.63 -7.63 26.05
N VAL A 23 33.45 -7.26 26.55
CA VAL A 23 32.23 -8.07 26.51
C VAL A 23 31.23 -7.36 25.62
N LEU A 24 30.83 -8.04 24.54
CA LEU A 24 29.81 -7.59 23.61
C LEU A 24 28.52 -8.33 23.92
N VAL A 25 27.45 -7.60 24.22
CA VAL A 25 26.11 -8.15 24.50
C VAL A 25 25.15 -7.60 23.46
N ASN A 26 24.46 -8.46 22.71
CA ASN A 26 23.45 -8.04 21.74
C ASN A 26 22.08 -8.63 22.08
N PRO A 27 21.44 -8.15 23.17
CA PRO A 27 20.27 -8.81 23.75
C PRO A 27 19.06 -8.78 22.80
N SER A 28 18.86 -7.72 22.03
CA SER A 28 17.74 -7.61 21.09
C SER A 28 18.08 -8.04 19.65
N GLY A 29 19.31 -8.51 19.39
CA GLY A 29 19.80 -8.76 18.03
C GLY A 29 20.08 -7.50 17.20
N HIS A 30 19.52 -6.35 17.58
CA HIS A 30 19.60 -5.09 16.83
C HIS A 30 20.44 -3.99 17.49
N LYS A 31 20.83 -4.17 18.77
CA LYS A 31 21.59 -3.21 19.57
C LYS A 31 22.74 -3.92 20.31
N VAL A 32 23.97 -3.66 19.86
CA VAL A 32 25.18 -4.16 20.53
C VAL A 32 25.55 -3.21 21.68
N GLN A 33 25.67 -3.76 22.87
CA GLN A 33 26.21 -3.12 24.05
C GLN A 33 27.65 -3.59 24.25
N THR A 34 28.58 -2.64 24.26
CA THR A 34 30.00 -2.90 24.51
C THR A 34 30.33 -2.52 25.94
N ASN A 35 30.83 -3.47 26.72
CA ASN A 35 31.35 -3.23 28.06
C ASN A 35 32.83 -3.62 28.09
N ALA A 36 33.72 -2.71 28.47
CA ALA A 36 35.15 -3.00 28.63
C ALA A 36 35.53 -3.01 30.11
N TYR A 37 36.37 -3.96 30.49
CA TYR A 37 36.81 -4.18 31.87
C TYR A 37 38.31 -4.37 31.92
N LEU A 38 38.96 -3.76 32.91
CA LEU A 38 40.32 -4.06 33.33
C LEU A 38 40.31 -5.17 34.37
N GLU A 39 41.19 -6.15 34.23
CA GLU A 39 41.40 -7.18 35.25
C GLU A 39 42.38 -6.62 36.30
N VAL A 40 41.86 -6.25 37.48
CA VAL A 40 42.64 -5.61 38.55
C VAL A 40 42.72 -6.53 39.76
N PHE A 41 43.91 -6.63 40.36
CA PHE A 41 44.11 -7.39 41.59
C PHE A 41 43.49 -6.63 42.79
N SER A 42 42.64 -7.29 43.57
CA SER A 42 42.00 -6.76 44.76
C SER A 42 42.54 -7.43 46.02
N SER A 43 43.04 -6.67 46.98
CA SER A 43 43.68 -7.16 48.21
C SER A 43 42.70 -7.48 49.35
N SER A 44 41.40 -7.52 49.08
CA SER A 44 40.33 -7.43 50.08
C SER A 44 39.48 -8.71 50.27
N GLN A 45 39.90 -9.87 49.75
CA GLN A 45 39.13 -11.13 49.88
C GLN A 45 39.98 -12.33 50.32
N GLU A 46 39.36 -13.26 51.06
CA GLU A 46 39.97 -14.41 51.72
C GLU A 46 40.68 -15.40 50.77
N ILE A 47 41.69 -16.05 51.35
CA ILE A 47 42.64 -16.98 50.71
C ILE A 47 41.90 -18.19 50.13
N GLY A 48 41.87 -18.32 48.79
CA GLY A 48 41.44 -19.56 48.13
C GLY A 48 40.82 -19.44 46.73
N ILE A 49 40.44 -18.24 46.26
CA ILE A 49 39.81 -18.00 44.95
C ILE A 49 40.55 -16.83 44.26
N SER A 50 40.58 -16.75 42.92
CA SER A 50 41.39 -15.75 42.21
C SER A 50 41.09 -14.31 42.65
N ASN A 51 42.11 -13.59 43.16
CA ASN A 51 42.00 -12.22 43.67
C ASN A 51 41.83 -11.12 42.61
N TYR A 52 41.50 -11.47 41.37
CA TYR A 52 41.31 -10.50 40.30
C TYR A 52 39.81 -10.20 40.11
N ILE A 53 39.49 -8.92 39.99
CA ILE A 53 38.14 -8.39 39.76
C ILE A 53 38.07 -7.63 38.44
N PHE A 54 36.87 -7.53 37.87
CA PHE A 54 36.59 -6.66 36.73
C PHE A 54 36.38 -5.22 37.21
N LYS A 55 37.15 -4.28 36.65
CA LYS A 55 36.95 -2.84 36.85
C LYS A 55 36.54 -2.20 35.54
N SER A 56 35.34 -1.64 35.48
CA SER A 56 34.75 -1.06 34.27
C SER A 56 35.59 0.10 33.76
N VAL A 57 35.78 0.14 32.45
CA VAL A 57 36.41 1.24 31.74
C VAL A 57 35.32 2.00 30.99
N PRO A 58 35.35 3.34 30.98
CA PRO A 58 34.50 4.13 30.10
C PRO A 58 34.73 3.75 28.64
N VAL A 59 33.65 3.48 27.90
CA VAL A 59 33.66 3.24 26.45
C VAL A 59 32.65 4.19 25.82
N ASP A 60 33.05 4.88 24.75
CA ASP A 60 32.20 5.80 23.96
C ASP A 60 31.47 6.88 24.79
N GLY A 61 32.15 7.46 25.79
CA GLY A 61 31.61 8.56 26.60
C GLY A 61 30.56 8.15 27.64
N ARG A 62 30.32 6.84 27.85
CA ARG A 62 29.45 6.35 28.94
C ARG A 62 30.25 6.25 30.26
N PRO A 63 29.63 6.55 31.42
CA PRO A 63 30.27 6.39 32.72
C PRO A 63 30.64 4.92 32.98
N ALA A 64 31.69 4.70 33.77
CA ALA A 64 32.09 3.35 34.20
C ALA A 64 30.99 2.72 35.07
N GLY A 65 30.53 1.51 34.72
CA GLY A 65 29.44 0.83 35.46
C GLY A 65 28.80 -0.35 34.70
N GLY A 66 29.61 -1.29 34.20
CA GLY A 66 29.10 -2.46 33.47
C GLY A 66 28.55 -3.58 34.39
N PRO A 67 27.75 -4.55 33.88
CA PRO A 67 27.16 -5.63 34.68
C PRO A 67 28.13 -6.53 35.46
N LEU A 68 29.40 -6.54 35.05
CA LEU A 68 30.46 -7.30 35.71
C LEU A 68 31.34 -6.43 36.62
N ASP A 69 31.07 -5.12 36.76
CA ASP A 69 31.87 -4.23 37.60
C ASP A 69 31.98 -4.73 39.04
N GLY A 70 33.21 -4.77 39.56
CA GLY A 70 33.52 -5.25 40.90
C GLY A 70 33.39 -6.77 41.10
N LYS A 71 32.99 -7.55 40.08
CA LYS A 71 32.84 -9.00 40.18
C LYS A 71 34.17 -9.73 39.94
N GLN A 72 34.32 -10.91 40.53
CA GLN A 72 35.49 -11.76 40.34
C GLN A 72 35.54 -12.36 38.92
N LEU A 73 36.74 -12.65 38.43
CA LEU A 73 36.93 -13.36 37.15
C LEU A 73 36.34 -14.77 37.12
N SER A 74 36.26 -15.43 38.29
CA SER A 74 35.63 -16.73 38.48
C SER A 74 34.10 -16.69 38.56
N THR A 75 33.48 -15.51 38.46
CA THR A 75 32.01 -15.39 38.55
C THR A 75 31.37 -16.21 37.42
N PRO A 76 30.54 -17.23 37.75
CA PRO A 76 29.85 -18.01 36.72
C PRO A 76 28.88 -17.11 35.94
N TYR A 77 28.67 -17.43 34.66
CA TYR A 77 27.67 -16.71 33.87
C TYR A 77 26.30 -16.82 34.54
N PRO A 78 25.55 -15.71 34.66
CA PRO A 78 24.21 -15.76 35.21
C PRO A 78 23.34 -16.70 34.36
N PRO A 79 22.37 -17.40 34.98
CA PRO A 79 21.41 -18.19 34.23
C PRO A 79 20.63 -17.28 33.27
N ILE A 80 20.15 -17.86 32.17
CA ILE A 80 19.34 -17.15 31.17
C ILE A 80 18.10 -16.58 31.87
N ASP A 81 17.95 -15.25 31.83
CA ASP A 81 16.78 -14.56 32.38
C ASP A 81 15.51 -14.92 31.59
N GLN A 82 14.33 -14.79 32.21
CA GLN A 82 13.04 -15.10 31.59
C GLN A 82 12.81 -14.33 30.29
N LEU A 83 13.20 -13.05 30.24
CA LEU A 83 13.09 -12.23 29.04
C LEU A 83 13.96 -12.78 27.90
N GLU A 84 15.19 -13.22 28.23
CA GLU A 84 16.11 -13.80 27.26
C GLU A 84 15.64 -15.17 26.78
N LEU A 85 15.03 -15.97 27.65
CA LEU A 85 14.38 -17.22 27.27
C LEU A 85 13.24 -16.97 26.27
N ARG A 86 12.40 -15.95 26.51
CA ARG A 86 11.34 -15.54 25.57
C ARG A 86 11.92 -15.09 24.23
N ARG A 87 13.03 -14.34 24.22
CA ARG A 87 13.74 -13.98 22.98
C ARG A 87 14.25 -15.19 22.22
N LEU A 88 14.84 -16.16 22.92
CA LEU A 88 15.30 -17.42 22.31
C LEU A 88 14.13 -18.23 21.73
N MET A 89 12.99 -18.27 22.42
CA MET A 89 11.77 -18.89 21.91
C MET A 89 11.26 -18.21 20.63
N ALA A 90 11.18 -16.87 20.63
CA ALA A 90 10.78 -16.10 19.45
C ALA A 90 11.74 -16.33 18.27
N LYS A 91 13.06 -16.31 18.53
CA LYS A 91 14.09 -16.62 17.54
C LYS A 91 13.94 -18.03 16.97
N GLY A 92 13.62 -19.02 17.80
CA GLY A 92 13.33 -20.39 17.38
C GLY A 92 12.06 -20.51 16.51
N LYS A 93 11.20 -19.49 16.50
CA LYS A 93 10.04 -19.33 15.60
C LYS A 93 10.32 -18.37 14.44
N GLU A 94 11.60 -18.08 14.19
CA GLU A 94 12.07 -17.20 13.10
C GLU A 94 11.49 -15.78 13.17
N THR A 95 11.24 -15.23 14.37
CA THR A 95 10.73 -13.86 14.56
C THR A 95 11.47 -13.12 15.67
N THR A 96 11.46 -11.79 15.61
CA THR A 96 11.83 -10.92 16.73
C THR A 96 10.82 -11.05 17.86
N TYR A 97 11.27 -10.96 19.12
CA TYR A 97 10.40 -10.97 20.29
C TYR A 97 9.50 -9.73 20.32
N CYS A 98 8.24 -9.87 20.75
CA CYS A 98 7.20 -8.85 20.57
C CYS A 98 7.57 -7.47 21.14
N TYR A 99 8.19 -7.39 22.32
CA TYR A 99 8.60 -6.10 22.91
C TYR A 99 9.84 -5.48 22.24
N ASP A 100 10.69 -6.28 21.60
CA ASP A 100 11.88 -5.77 20.93
C ASP A 100 11.53 -5.06 19.60
N PHE A 101 10.32 -5.28 19.05
CA PHE A 101 9.84 -4.53 17.86
C PHE A 101 9.84 -3.02 18.07
N ILE A 102 9.60 -2.53 19.29
CA ILE A 102 9.67 -1.10 19.60
C ILE A 102 11.06 -0.54 19.26
N THR A 103 12.13 -1.25 19.60
CA THR A 103 13.51 -0.88 19.24
C THR A 103 13.76 -1.01 17.74
N VAL A 104 13.14 -1.99 17.06
CA VAL A 104 13.23 -2.13 15.61
C VAL A 104 12.59 -0.94 14.89
N PHE A 105 11.42 -0.49 15.35
CA PHE A 105 10.75 0.71 14.85
C PHE A 105 11.57 1.98 15.09
N GLU A 106 12.10 2.16 16.30
CA GLU A 106 12.97 3.30 16.63
C GLU A 106 14.18 3.36 15.67
N LYS A 107 14.82 2.22 15.42
CA LYS A 107 15.95 2.12 14.48
C LYS A 107 15.55 2.39 13.03
N ALA A 108 14.38 1.91 12.60
CA ALA A 108 13.87 2.17 11.25
C ALA A 108 13.56 3.67 11.05
N VAL A 109 13.00 4.32 12.06
CA VAL A 109 12.73 5.77 12.05
C VAL A 109 14.04 6.56 11.98
N ALA A 110 15.04 6.19 12.78
CA ALA A 110 16.36 6.82 12.72
C ALA A 110 16.98 6.69 11.31
N SER A 111 16.93 5.49 10.71
CA SER A 111 17.40 5.25 9.33
C SER A 111 16.67 6.13 8.32
N MET A 112 15.36 6.30 8.44
CA MET A 112 14.56 7.14 7.56
C MET A 112 14.97 8.62 7.64
N TRP A 113 15.25 9.13 8.84
CA TRP A 113 15.78 10.50 9.01
C TRP A 113 17.20 10.66 8.43
N GLU A 114 18.05 9.64 8.55
CA GLU A 114 19.37 9.64 7.93
C GLU A 114 19.29 9.64 6.39
N ASP A 115 18.40 8.83 5.81
CA ASP A 115 18.14 8.80 4.36
C ASP A 115 17.66 10.16 3.86
N TYR A 116 16.72 10.77 4.58
CA TYR A 116 16.21 12.10 4.29
C TYR A 116 17.30 13.18 4.37
N ALA A 117 18.17 13.13 5.39
CA ALA A 117 19.30 14.05 5.52
C ALA A 117 20.28 13.90 4.35
N ARG A 118 20.59 12.66 3.93
CA ARG A 118 21.44 12.38 2.77
C ARG A 118 20.85 12.97 1.48
N ALA A 119 19.55 12.78 1.26
CA ALA A 119 18.85 13.32 0.10
C ALA A 119 18.91 14.85 0.06
N ALA A 120 18.66 15.52 1.19
CA ALA A 120 18.75 16.98 1.31
C ALA A 120 20.19 17.53 1.11
N HIS A 121 21.22 16.75 1.43
CA HIS A 121 22.62 17.17 1.25
C HIS A 121 23.14 17.04 -0.18
N HIS A 122 22.58 16.12 -0.99
CA HIS A 122 22.93 15.97 -2.40
C HIS A 122 22.62 17.24 -3.22
N GLU A 123 21.61 18.03 -2.80
CA GLU A 123 21.27 19.35 -3.36
C GLU A 123 22.41 20.38 -3.15
N LYS A 124 23.09 20.35 -1.99
CA LYS A 124 24.21 21.28 -1.68
C LYS A 124 25.52 20.91 -2.39
N MET A 125 25.78 19.63 -2.65
CA MET A 125 27.05 19.18 -3.25
C MET A 125 27.14 19.33 -4.78
N GLN A 126 26.03 19.53 -5.50
CA GLN A 126 26.11 19.92 -6.92
C GLN A 126 26.56 21.38 -7.12
N ALA A 127 26.61 22.19 -6.05
CA ALA A 127 27.02 23.60 -6.10
C ALA A 127 28.51 23.85 -5.78
N VAL A 128 29.28 22.85 -5.30
CA VAL A 128 30.70 23.06 -4.94
C VAL A 128 31.57 21.89 -5.40
N SER A 129 32.52 22.19 -6.27
CA SER A 129 33.48 21.24 -6.83
C SER A 129 34.45 20.68 -5.76
N SER A 130 34.96 19.48 -6.05
CA SER A 130 36.28 18.97 -5.64
C SER A 130 36.44 18.40 -4.23
N TRP A 131 36.73 17.07 -4.21
CA TRP A 131 37.72 16.29 -3.42
C TRP A 131 38.08 16.66 -1.96
N ILE A 132 38.09 17.93 -1.56
CA ILE A 132 38.45 18.41 -0.22
C ILE A 132 37.39 18.02 0.83
N ALA A 133 36.12 17.89 0.46
CA ALA A 133 35.04 17.55 1.39
C ALA A 133 35.12 16.11 1.96
N ARG A 134 35.78 15.17 1.26
CA ARG A 134 35.92 13.79 1.76
C ARG A 134 36.90 13.66 2.92
N LYS A 135 37.85 14.60 3.10
CA LYS A 135 38.87 14.51 4.16
C LYS A 135 38.48 15.23 5.45
N VAL A 136 37.49 16.11 5.41
CA VAL A 136 37.05 16.92 6.56
C VAL A 136 35.95 16.22 7.39
N TRP A 137 35.27 15.21 6.84
CA TRP A 137 34.11 14.59 7.51
C TRP A 137 34.34 13.15 7.99
N SER A 138 35.48 12.88 8.63
CA SER A 138 35.58 11.78 9.61
C SER A 138 35.33 12.25 11.06
N GLY A 139 35.09 13.55 11.28
CA GLY A 139 35.03 14.14 12.63
C GLY A 139 33.80 14.98 12.99
N SER A 140 32.90 15.30 12.06
CA SER A 140 31.69 16.07 12.40
C SER A 140 30.53 15.13 12.74
N LYS A 141 30.11 15.13 14.01
CA LYS A 141 28.87 14.49 14.47
C LYS A 141 27.73 14.96 13.56
N SER A 142 27.21 14.06 12.74
CA SER A 142 25.92 14.25 12.05
C SER A 142 24.88 14.43 13.15
N SER A 143 24.49 15.66 13.45
CA SER A 143 23.33 15.91 14.30
C SER A 143 22.09 15.53 13.51
N THR A 144 21.75 14.24 13.52
CA THR A 144 20.38 13.80 13.20
C THR A 144 19.43 14.68 14.01
N PRO A 145 18.43 15.33 13.40
CA PRO A 145 17.42 16.07 14.15
C PRO A 145 16.88 15.20 15.29
N ASP A 146 16.67 15.79 16.47
CA ASP A 146 15.98 15.11 17.57
C ASP A 146 14.60 14.68 17.06
N HIS A 147 14.44 13.39 16.75
CA HIS A 147 13.18 12.81 16.34
C HIS A 147 12.50 12.22 17.56
N LYS A 148 11.22 12.55 17.74
CA LYS A 148 10.42 12.00 18.82
C LYS A 148 9.92 10.63 18.43
N PHE A 149 10.10 9.67 19.33
CA PHE A 149 9.53 8.33 19.23
C PHE A 149 9.02 7.95 20.62
N GLU A 150 7.71 8.11 20.81
CA GLU A 150 7.03 7.86 22.08
C GLU A 150 6.06 6.69 21.90
N VAL A 151 6.06 5.78 22.86
CA VAL A 151 5.22 4.58 22.82
C VAL A 151 4.49 4.42 24.15
N THR A 152 3.21 4.11 24.08
CA THR A 152 2.38 3.82 25.25
C THR A 152 1.74 2.46 25.06
N GLU A 153 2.02 1.52 25.97
CA GLU A 153 1.39 0.19 25.94
C GLU A 153 -0.08 0.31 26.34
N LEU A 154 -0.95 -0.39 25.62
CA LEU A 154 -2.38 -0.43 25.85
C LEU A 154 -2.78 -1.85 26.30
N VAL A 155 -3.37 -1.96 27.49
CA VAL A 155 -3.74 -3.24 28.10
C VAL A 155 -5.23 -3.30 28.34
N LEU A 156 -5.79 -4.50 28.25
CA LEU A 156 -7.19 -4.76 28.54
C LEU A 156 -7.51 -4.42 30.00
N ASP A 157 -8.52 -3.60 30.22
CA ASP A 157 -8.96 -3.25 31.58
C ASP A 157 -9.57 -4.44 32.32
N ALA A 158 -9.76 -4.30 33.63
CA ALA A 158 -10.33 -5.37 34.46
C ALA A 158 -11.75 -5.78 34.02
N SER A 159 -12.49 -4.89 33.36
CA SER A 159 -13.84 -5.18 32.84
C SER A 159 -13.85 -5.85 31.46
N ALA A 160 -12.68 -5.97 30.81
CA ALA A 160 -12.48 -6.48 29.45
C ALA A 160 -13.23 -5.70 28.33
N LYS A 161 -13.59 -4.44 28.59
CA LYS A 161 -14.39 -3.63 27.66
C LYS A 161 -13.58 -2.57 26.92
N GLN A 162 -12.43 -2.18 27.44
CA GLN A 162 -11.62 -1.10 26.88
C GLN A 162 -10.12 -1.37 27.05
N LEU A 163 -9.33 -0.70 26.24
CA LEU A 163 -7.88 -0.66 26.37
C LEU A 163 -7.49 0.59 27.15
N VAL A 164 -6.64 0.42 28.16
CA VAL A 164 -6.13 1.52 29.00
C VAL A 164 -4.62 1.64 28.87
N PRO A 165 -4.07 2.88 28.87
CA PRO A 165 -2.64 3.10 28.81
C PRO A 165 -1.96 2.66 30.11
N VAL A 166 -0.83 1.97 29.99
CA VAL A 166 -0.02 1.53 31.13
C VAL A 166 1.47 1.76 30.87
N ILE A 167 2.22 1.94 31.95
CA ILE A 167 3.69 1.98 31.95
C ILE A 167 4.16 0.82 32.82
N ARG A 168 4.68 -0.23 32.19
CA ARG A 168 5.16 -1.44 32.88
C ARG A 168 6.43 -2.01 32.22
N PRO A 169 7.24 -2.82 32.94
CA PRO A 169 8.35 -3.54 32.35
C PRO A 169 7.93 -4.49 31.21
N PRO A 170 8.79 -4.71 30.19
CA PRO A 170 8.49 -5.59 29.07
C PRO A 170 8.35 -7.05 29.50
N GLY A 171 7.49 -7.80 28.80
CA GLY A 171 7.27 -9.23 29.02
C GLY A 171 6.25 -9.59 30.12
N LEU A 172 5.61 -8.60 30.75
CA LEU A 172 4.58 -8.81 31.76
C LEU A 172 3.16 -8.95 31.19
N ASN A 173 3.03 -9.13 29.87
CA ASN A 173 1.74 -9.44 29.24
C ASN A 173 1.25 -10.83 29.65
N ASP A 174 -0.04 -10.91 29.92
CA ASP A 174 -0.79 -12.12 30.26
C ASP A 174 -1.70 -12.59 29.11
N VAL A 175 -1.71 -11.84 28.00
CA VAL A 175 -2.41 -12.12 26.75
C VAL A 175 -1.35 -12.24 25.65
N ALA A 176 -1.53 -13.16 24.71
CA ALA A 176 -0.59 -13.39 23.60
C ALA A 176 -0.66 -12.31 22.48
N MET A 177 -1.15 -11.12 22.84
CA MET A 177 -1.35 -9.96 21.97
C MET A 177 -0.95 -8.71 22.74
N VAL A 178 -0.02 -7.94 22.19
CA VAL A 178 0.46 -6.69 22.80
C VAL A 178 0.14 -5.53 21.85
N VAL A 179 -0.32 -4.41 22.42
CA VAL A 179 -0.78 -3.25 21.66
C VAL A 179 -0.06 -2.02 22.16
N TRP A 180 0.41 -1.18 21.24
CA TRP A 180 0.98 0.13 21.53
C TRP A 180 0.30 1.22 20.72
N ARG A 181 0.09 2.37 21.36
CA ARG A 181 -0.04 3.65 20.65
C ARG A 181 1.37 4.16 20.41
N VAL A 182 1.73 4.37 19.15
CA VAL A 182 3.04 4.91 18.76
C VAL A 182 2.84 6.32 18.24
N SER A 183 3.56 7.28 18.83
CA SER A 183 3.64 8.67 18.38
C SER A 183 5.05 8.95 17.88
N VAL A 184 5.19 9.32 16.62
CA VAL A 184 6.48 9.46 15.96
C VAL A 184 6.53 10.68 15.06
N THR A 185 7.65 11.39 15.06
CA THR A 185 7.95 12.42 14.05
C THR A 185 8.67 11.81 12.86
N THR A 186 8.13 12.01 11.66
CA THR A 186 8.70 11.56 10.39
C THR A 186 8.98 12.75 9.47
N PRO A 187 9.86 12.63 8.46
CA PRO A 187 10.20 13.75 7.57
C PRO A 187 8.98 14.41 6.91
N GLU A 188 8.01 13.61 6.50
CA GLU A 188 6.75 14.05 5.88
C GLU A 188 5.71 14.55 6.90
N CYS A 189 5.81 14.14 8.16
CA CYS A 189 4.95 14.57 9.27
C CYS A 189 5.79 15.13 10.42
N PRO A 190 6.44 16.30 10.26
CA PRO A 190 7.33 16.86 11.27
C PRO A 190 6.62 17.28 12.56
N LYS A 191 5.29 17.50 12.51
CA LYS A 191 4.44 17.74 13.69
C LYS A 191 4.17 16.46 14.51
N GLY A 192 4.55 15.30 13.98
CA GLY A 192 4.21 14.00 14.54
C GLY A 192 3.03 13.35 13.81
N ARG A 193 3.02 12.02 13.85
CA ARG A 193 1.90 11.17 13.46
C ARG A 193 1.74 10.06 14.48
N GLU A 194 0.56 9.46 14.51
CA GLU A 194 0.25 8.36 15.42
C GLU A 194 -0.25 7.15 14.65
N PHE A 195 -0.05 5.96 15.21
CA PHE A 195 -0.66 4.72 14.72
C PHE A 195 -0.81 3.70 15.85
N ILE A 196 -1.73 2.76 15.68
CA ILE A 196 -1.89 1.60 16.57
C ILE A 196 -1.06 0.45 16.04
N LEU A 197 -0.13 -0.04 16.87
CA LEU A 197 0.70 -1.20 16.61
C LEU A 197 0.18 -2.40 17.41
N ILE A 198 -0.15 -3.49 16.72
CA ILE A 198 -0.60 -4.75 17.31
C ILE A 198 0.44 -5.82 16.98
N VAL A 199 0.94 -6.57 17.97
CA VAL A 199 1.96 -7.60 17.78
C VAL A 199 1.58 -8.86 18.54
N ASN A 200 1.64 -10.02 17.86
CA ASN A 200 1.49 -11.30 18.53
C ASN A 200 2.72 -11.63 19.41
N ASP A 201 2.49 -12.19 20.61
CA ASP A 201 3.54 -12.80 21.41
C ASP A 201 3.56 -14.32 21.20
N VAL A 202 4.44 -14.80 20.32
CA VAL A 202 4.62 -16.24 20.05
C VAL A 202 5.11 -17.04 21.26
N THR A 203 5.62 -16.39 22.31
CA THR A 203 6.13 -17.06 23.50
C THR A 203 5.03 -17.44 24.48
N LEU A 204 3.86 -16.81 24.36
CA LEU A 204 2.66 -17.15 25.12
C LEU A 204 1.70 -17.96 24.23
N GLN A 205 1.51 -19.24 24.58
CA GLN A 205 0.57 -20.13 23.88
C GLN A 205 0.73 -20.11 22.35
N ASN A 206 1.98 -20.03 21.87
CA ASN A 206 2.36 -19.93 20.45
C ASN A 206 1.72 -18.76 19.68
N GLY A 207 1.29 -17.70 20.37
CA GLY A 207 0.59 -16.57 19.72
C GLY A 207 -0.81 -16.93 19.22
N SER A 208 -1.42 -18.00 19.75
CA SER A 208 -2.76 -18.43 19.36
C SER A 208 -3.85 -17.44 19.80
N PHE A 209 -4.85 -17.25 18.94
CA PHE A 209 -6.01 -16.39 19.18
C PHE A 209 -7.02 -17.10 20.08
N GLY A 210 -7.09 -16.68 21.35
CA GLY A 210 -8.18 -16.98 22.26
C GLY A 210 -9.14 -15.80 22.41
N VAL A 211 -10.22 -15.99 23.18
CA VAL A 211 -11.24 -14.96 23.43
C VAL A 211 -10.65 -13.62 23.89
N ARG A 212 -9.64 -13.63 24.76
CA ARG A 212 -8.99 -12.40 25.26
C ARG A 212 -8.14 -11.73 24.18
N GLU A 213 -7.38 -12.49 23.40
CA GLU A 213 -6.59 -11.99 22.28
C GLU A 213 -7.48 -11.36 21.21
N ASP A 214 -8.59 -12.02 20.87
CA ASP A 214 -9.59 -11.52 19.92
C ASP A 214 -10.18 -10.19 20.41
N GLN A 215 -10.50 -10.09 21.70
CA GLN A 215 -11.04 -8.87 22.30
C GLN A 215 -10.01 -7.73 22.28
N VAL A 216 -8.75 -7.99 22.62
CA VAL A 216 -7.66 -6.99 22.53
C VAL A 216 -7.49 -6.50 21.10
N PHE A 217 -7.42 -7.41 20.12
CA PHE A 217 -7.27 -7.06 18.70
C PHE A 217 -8.47 -6.25 18.19
N HIS A 218 -9.69 -6.63 18.57
CA HIS A 218 -10.92 -5.92 18.20
C HIS A 218 -10.94 -4.49 18.76
N LEU A 219 -10.63 -4.31 20.04
CA LEU A 219 -10.64 -2.99 20.68
C LEU A 219 -9.53 -2.10 20.12
N ALA A 220 -8.34 -2.64 19.86
CA ALA A 220 -7.24 -1.90 19.23
C ALA A 220 -7.60 -1.45 17.80
N THR A 221 -8.26 -2.32 17.03
CA THR A 221 -8.76 -1.98 15.69
C THR A 221 -9.84 -0.91 15.77
N SER A 222 -10.77 -1.01 16.72
CA SER A 222 -11.86 -0.03 16.89
C SER A 222 -11.32 1.35 17.29
N LEU A 223 -10.36 1.39 18.22
CA LEU A 223 -9.67 2.62 18.62
C LEU A 223 -9.00 3.31 17.43
N ALA A 224 -8.30 2.55 16.57
CA ALA A 224 -7.68 3.10 15.37
C ALA A 224 -8.71 3.71 14.40
N GLN A 225 -9.88 3.08 14.24
CA GLN A 225 -10.96 3.55 13.39
C GLN A 225 -11.64 4.82 13.94
N GLU A 226 -11.92 4.83 15.24
CA GLU A 226 -12.53 5.97 15.95
C GLU A 226 -11.66 7.21 15.83
N GLU A 227 -10.34 7.06 16.00
CA GLU A 227 -9.38 8.17 15.88
C GLU A 227 -8.94 8.47 14.43
N GLY A 228 -9.29 7.59 13.48
CA GLY A 228 -8.90 7.70 12.07
C GLY A 228 -7.40 7.56 11.83
N ILE A 229 -6.65 6.90 12.73
CA ILE A 229 -5.19 6.70 12.60
C ILE A 229 -4.88 5.32 11.98
N PRO A 230 -3.71 5.16 11.31
CA PRO A 230 -3.28 3.88 10.77
C PRO A 230 -3.23 2.74 11.82
N ARG A 231 -3.49 1.51 11.37
CA ARG A 231 -3.35 0.28 12.17
C ARG A 231 -2.37 -0.69 11.53
N ILE A 232 -1.27 -0.94 12.24
CA ILE A 232 -0.20 -1.87 11.84
C ILE A 232 -0.31 -3.16 12.66
N PHE A 233 -0.35 -4.31 11.99
CA PHE A 233 -0.36 -5.62 12.63
C PHE A 233 0.91 -6.41 12.27
N VAL A 234 1.69 -6.80 13.28
CA VAL A 234 2.84 -7.70 13.11
C VAL A 234 2.39 -9.12 13.48
N ALA A 235 2.23 -9.95 12.44
CA ALA A 235 1.68 -11.28 12.54
C ALA A 235 2.78 -12.34 12.79
N ALA A 236 2.58 -13.10 13.86
CA ALA A 236 3.30 -14.35 14.15
C ALA A 236 2.43 -15.20 15.10
N ASN A 237 1.67 -16.14 14.55
CA ASN A 237 0.62 -16.85 15.28
C ASN A 237 0.39 -18.28 14.75
N THR A 238 -0.39 -19.06 15.49
CA THR A 238 -0.81 -20.42 15.09
C THR A 238 -2.32 -20.55 14.90
N GLY A 239 -3.00 -19.46 14.53
CA GLY A 239 -4.45 -19.43 14.35
C GLY A 239 -5.23 -19.46 15.67
N ALA A 240 -6.45 -19.97 15.63
CA ALA A 240 -7.32 -20.06 16.81
C ALA A 240 -6.74 -21.01 17.85
N ARG A 241 -6.89 -20.67 19.13
CA ARG A 241 -6.46 -21.54 20.23
C ARG A 241 -7.30 -22.82 20.23
N ILE A 242 -6.60 -23.93 20.37
CA ILE A 242 -7.17 -25.27 20.50
C ILE A 242 -6.86 -25.81 21.90
N GLY A 243 -7.80 -26.56 22.47
CA GLY A 243 -7.61 -27.21 23.76
C GLY A 243 -8.58 -28.36 23.98
N LEU A 244 -8.30 -29.16 24.99
CA LEU A 244 -9.20 -30.17 25.54
C LEU A 244 -9.36 -29.91 27.04
N VAL A 245 -10.48 -30.36 27.60
CA VAL A 245 -10.77 -30.18 29.04
C VAL A 245 -10.07 -31.28 29.84
N ASP A 246 -8.91 -30.96 30.38
CA ASP A 246 -8.06 -31.91 31.09
C ASP A 246 -8.73 -32.49 32.34
N GLU A 247 -9.56 -31.72 33.06
CA GLU A 247 -10.28 -32.25 34.22
C GLU A 247 -11.25 -33.36 33.86
N VAL A 248 -11.89 -33.26 32.68
CA VAL A 248 -12.78 -34.31 32.17
C VAL A 248 -11.98 -35.45 31.56
N ARG A 249 -10.92 -35.14 30.78
CA ARG A 249 -10.03 -36.14 30.16
C ARG A 249 -9.46 -37.11 31.19
N ASN A 250 -9.10 -36.61 32.37
CA ASN A 250 -8.47 -37.41 33.42
C ASN A 250 -9.48 -38.20 34.28
N LYS A 251 -10.79 -38.07 34.03
CA LYS A 251 -11.86 -38.62 34.88
C LYS A 251 -12.89 -39.46 34.13
N PHE A 252 -13.06 -39.29 32.82
CA PHE A 252 -14.03 -40.10 32.09
C PHE A 252 -13.69 -41.59 32.13
N ARG A 253 -14.74 -42.41 32.13
CA ARG A 253 -14.69 -43.87 32.00
C ARG A 253 -15.27 -44.29 30.66
N VAL A 254 -14.94 -45.51 30.24
CA VAL A 254 -15.43 -46.09 28.98
C VAL A 254 -16.37 -47.24 29.33
N GLN A 255 -17.59 -47.20 28.80
CA GLN A 255 -18.46 -48.37 28.74
C GLN A 255 -18.09 -49.19 27.51
N TRP A 256 -17.46 -50.35 27.71
CA TRP A 256 -17.09 -51.26 26.64
C TRP A 256 -18.26 -52.16 26.27
N LYS A 257 -18.35 -52.58 24.99
CA LYS A 257 -19.29 -53.63 24.59
C LYS A 257 -18.94 -54.98 25.23
N ASP A 258 -17.66 -55.26 25.34
CA ASP A 258 -17.10 -56.40 26.07
C ASP A 258 -15.93 -55.91 26.94
N PRO A 259 -16.07 -55.84 28.28
CA PRO A 259 -14.99 -55.42 29.17
C PRO A 259 -13.75 -56.31 29.11
N LEU A 260 -13.89 -57.60 28.75
CA LEU A 260 -12.77 -58.52 28.60
C LEU A 260 -12.10 -58.40 27.23
N ASN A 261 -12.79 -57.81 26.24
CA ASN A 261 -12.25 -57.56 24.91
C ASN A 261 -12.56 -56.14 24.40
N PRO A 262 -11.81 -55.10 24.84
CA PRO A 262 -12.00 -53.71 24.41
C PRO A 262 -11.92 -53.49 22.89
N SER A 263 -11.27 -54.38 22.14
CA SER A 263 -11.17 -54.30 20.68
C SER A 263 -12.53 -54.47 19.98
N SER A 264 -13.52 -55.06 20.67
CA SER A 264 -14.91 -55.16 20.21
C SER A 264 -15.60 -53.78 20.09
N GLY A 265 -14.99 -52.73 20.65
CA GLY A 265 -15.45 -51.36 20.60
C GLY A 265 -16.14 -50.89 21.88
N MET A 266 -16.35 -49.57 21.96
CA MET A 266 -17.06 -48.92 23.07
C MET A 266 -18.53 -48.65 22.74
N GLU A 267 -19.35 -48.50 23.77
CA GLU A 267 -20.72 -47.99 23.66
C GLU A 267 -20.75 -46.48 23.84
N PHE A 268 -20.19 -45.98 24.95
CA PHE A 268 -20.12 -44.54 25.26
C PHE A 268 -19.08 -44.25 26.37
N LEU A 269 -18.81 -42.96 26.58
CA LEU A 269 -18.06 -42.47 27.72
C LEU A 269 -19.02 -42.08 28.86
N TYR A 270 -18.64 -42.31 30.11
CA TYR A 270 -19.45 -41.95 31.28
C TYR A 270 -18.59 -41.37 32.41
N LEU A 271 -19.25 -40.80 33.41
CA LEU A 271 -18.64 -40.31 34.64
C LEU A 271 -19.14 -41.12 35.84
N ASP A 272 -18.26 -41.40 36.79
CA ASP A 272 -18.63 -42.03 38.08
C ASP A 272 -19.40 -41.00 38.94
N GLU A 273 -20.32 -41.45 39.82
CA GLU A 273 -21.22 -40.56 40.58
C GLU A 273 -20.47 -39.47 41.38
N ASP A 274 -19.33 -39.83 41.98
CA ASP A 274 -18.45 -38.92 42.73
C ASP A 274 -17.84 -37.82 41.85
N THR A 275 -17.64 -38.09 40.56
CA THR A 275 -17.10 -37.13 39.59
C THR A 275 -18.18 -36.28 38.92
N VAL A 276 -19.40 -36.81 38.75
CA VAL A 276 -20.55 -36.07 38.20
C VAL A 276 -20.83 -34.84 39.05
N ASP A 277 -20.92 -35.04 40.37
CA ASP A 277 -21.24 -33.96 41.31
C ASP A 277 -20.22 -32.82 41.27
N VAL A 278 -18.95 -33.13 41.02
CA VAL A 278 -17.87 -32.12 40.99
C VAL A 278 -17.81 -31.43 39.63
N LEU A 279 -17.88 -32.18 38.52
CA LEU A 279 -17.65 -31.65 37.19
C LEU A 279 -18.90 -30.96 36.61
N VAL A 280 -20.10 -31.49 36.88
CA VAL A 280 -21.35 -30.88 36.40
C VAL A 280 -21.67 -29.60 37.17
N LYS A 281 -21.50 -29.58 38.51
CA LYS A 281 -21.71 -28.35 39.31
C LYS A 281 -20.76 -27.21 38.93
N ARG A 282 -19.57 -27.55 38.44
CA ARG A 282 -18.59 -26.57 37.93
C ARG A 282 -18.81 -26.19 36.46
N GLY A 283 -19.85 -26.72 35.81
CA GLY A 283 -20.14 -26.45 34.41
C GLY A 283 -19.12 -27.04 33.43
N MET A 284 -18.37 -28.06 33.83
CA MET A 284 -17.29 -28.64 33.01
C MET A 284 -17.80 -29.70 32.02
N ALA A 285 -18.92 -30.35 32.35
CA ALA A 285 -19.53 -31.40 31.55
C ALA A 285 -21.05 -31.43 31.74
N GLN A 286 -21.75 -32.03 30.78
CA GLN A 286 -23.16 -32.39 30.88
C GLN A 286 -23.30 -33.90 30.73
N VAL A 287 -24.18 -34.50 31.52
CA VAL A 287 -24.42 -35.95 31.53
C VAL A 287 -25.89 -36.27 31.31
N GLU A 288 -26.14 -37.46 30.77
CA GLU A 288 -27.46 -38.06 30.63
C GLU A 288 -27.49 -39.44 31.30
N GLU A 289 -28.57 -39.76 32.02
CA GLU A 289 -28.72 -41.06 32.65
C GLU A 289 -29.12 -42.11 31.63
N VAL A 290 -28.31 -43.16 31.47
CA VAL A 290 -28.53 -44.24 30.51
C VAL A 290 -28.26 -45.59 31.15
N THR A 291 -29.08 -46.59 30.83
CA THR A 291 -28.82 -47.99 31.20
C THR A 291 -27.93 -48.62 30.12
N ALA A 292 -26.74 -49.08 30.50
CA ALA A 292 -25.82 -49.80 29.61
C ALA A 292 -26.35 -51.19 29.23
N SER A 293 -25.73 -51.82 28.24
CA SER A 293 -26.09 -53.18 27.80
C SER A 293 -25.97 -54.25 28.89
N ASP A 294 -25.11 -54.03 29.89
CA ASP A 294 -24.92 -54.87 31.07
C ASP A 294 -25.99 -54.65 32.17
N GLY A 295 -26.96 -53.75 31.93
CA GLY A 295 -28.02 -53.41 32.86
C GLY A 295 -27.64 -52.38 33.94
N THR A 296 -26.39 -51.90 33.99
CA THR A 296 -25.99 -50.84 34.93
C THR A 296 -26.44 -49.46 34.47
N ARG A 297 -26.97 -48.66 35.40
CA ARG A 297 -27.24 -47.23 35.17
C ARG A 297 -25.94 -46.44 35.25
N ARG A 298 -25.71 -45.59 34.26
CA ARG A 298 -24.49 -44.79 34.12
C ARG A 298 -24.86 -43.36 33.71
N SER A 299 -24.15 -42.40 34.29
CA SER A 299 -24.19 -41.00 33.86
C SER A 299 -23.32 -40.82 32.61
N LYS A 300 -23.89 -41.11 31.45
CA LYS A 300 -23.22 -40.99 30.15
C LYS A 300 -22.82 -39.54 29.90
N LEU A 301 -21.60 -39.32 29.43
CA LEU A 301 -21.08 -38.01 29.09
C LEU A 301 -21.75 -37.50 27.80
N ALA A 302 -22.71 -36.59 27.94
CA ALA A 302 -23.47 -36.02 26.84
C ALA A 302 -22.70 -34.88 26.14
N ALA A 303 -22.04 -34.02 26.92
CA ALA A 303 -21.21 -32.94 26.39
C ALA A 303 -20.04 -32.60 27.33
N VAL A 304 -18.95 -32.14 26.74
CA VAL A 304 -17.82 -31.53 27.46
C VAL A 304 -17.87 -30.03 27.20
N ILE A 305 -17.98 -29.24 28.26
CA ILE A 305 -18.13 -27.78 28.19
C ILE A 305 -16.80 -27.12 28.52
N GLY A 306 -16.34 -27.26 29.77
CA GLY A 306 -15.06 -26.71 30.24
C GLY A 306 -15.03 -25.18 30.35
N PRO A 307 -13.84 -24.62 30.61
CA PRO A 307 -13.64 -23.17 30.63
C PRO A 307 -13.56 -22.60 29.21
N ASP A 308 -13.82 -21.29 29.09
CA ASP A 308 -13.64 -20.56 27.83
C ASP A 308 -12.20 -20.65 27.29
N GLY A 309 -12.07 -20.66 25.97
CA GLY A 309 -10.80 -20.43 25.28
C GLY A 309 -10.23 -21.67 24.59
N ILE A 310 -11.02 -22.71 24.37
CA ILE A 310 -10.57 -24.00 23.81
C ILE A 310 -11.33 -24.43 22.54
N GLY A 311 -12.50 -23.83 22.28
CA GLY A 311 -13.41 -24.27 21.22
C GLY A 311 -14.10 -23.15 20.43
N VAL A 312 -15.43 -23.26 20.28
CA VAL A 312 -16.25 -22.43 19.37
C VAL A 312 -16.32 -20.95 19.78
N GLU A 313 -16.10 -20.65 21.04
CA GLU A 313 -15.97 -19.31 21.59
C GLU A 313 -14.80 -18.54 20.95
N ASN A 314 -13.68 -19.22 20.67
CA ASN A 314 -12.56 -18.64 19.92
C ASN A 314 -12.93 -18.41 18.44
N LEU A 315 -13.74 -19.29 17.83
CA LEU A 315 -14.21 -19.10 16.46
C LEU A 315 -15.14 -17.88 16.35
N ARG A 316 -15.99 -17.66 17.36
CA ARG A 316 -16.83 -16.46 17.44
C ARG A 316 -15.99 -15.19 17.55
N GLY A 317 -14.96 -15.18 18.39
CA GLY A 317 -14.01 -14.07 18.51
C GLY A 317 -13.23 -13.84 17.20
N SER A 318 -12.73 -14.90 16.58
CA SER A 318 -12.08 -14.90 15.27
C SER A 318 -12.97 -14.26 14.19
N GLY A 319 -14.26 -14.63 14.14
CA GLY A 319 -15.23 -14.02 13.22
C GLY A 319 -15.43 -12.51 13.48
N LYS A 320 -15.45 -12.10 14.76
CA LYS A 320 -15.56 -10.68 15.16
C LYS A 320 -14.37 -9.87 14.65
N ILE A 321 -13.14 -10.35 14.81
CA ILE A 321 -11.94 -9.64 14.35
C ILE A 321 -11.74 -9.70 12.83
N ALA A 322 -12.20 -10.76 12.16
CA ALA A 322 -12.24 -10.81 10.70
C ALA A 322 -13.16 -9.71 10.14
N GLY A 323 -14.40 -9.63 10.64
CA GLY A 323 -15.34 -8.58 10.27
C GLY A 323 -14.84 -7.17 10.61
N GLY A 324 -14.22 -7.01 11.80
CA GLY A 324 -13.60 -5.76 12.22
C GLY A 324 -12.48 -5.31 11.29
N THR A 325 -11.58 -6.22 10.90
CA THR A 325 -10.48 -5.91 9.98
C THR A 325 -10.96 -5.53 8.58
N CYS A 326 -11.98 -6.22 8.07
CA CYS A 326 -12.57 -5.88 6.77
C CYS A 326 -13.18 -4.47 6.76
N ARG A 327 -13.88 -4.09 7.85
CA ARG A 327 -14.41 -2.73 8.00
C ARG A 327 -13.29 -1.70 8.15
N ALA A 328 -12.25 -2.01 8.94
CA ALA A 328 -11.10 -1.13 9.12
C ALA A 328 -10.37 -0.85 7.82
N TYR A 329 -10.17 -1.85 6.95
CA TYR A 329 -9.54 -1.64 5.63
C TYR A 329 -10.30 -0.64 4.75
N ARG A 330 -11.64 -0.63 4.82
CA ARG A 330 -12.49 0.30 4.05
C ARG A 330 -12.51 1.73 4.60
N ASP A 331 -11.87 1.97 5.73
CA ASP A 331 -12.05 3.17 6.54
C ASP A 331 -10.72 3.86 6.88
N ILE A 332 -9.74 3.09 7.37
CA ILE A 332 -8.41 3.57 7.78
C ILE A 332 -7.31 2.81 7.06
N PHE A 333 -6.08 3.33 7.12
CA PHE A 333 -4.93 2.61 6.61
C PHE A 333 -4.63 1.38 7.46
N THR A 334 -4.82 0.18 6.90
CA THR A 334 -4.40 -1.09 7.48
C THR A 334 -3.19 -1.65 6.76
N LEU A 335 -2.22 -2.17 7.50
CA LEU A 335 -1.09 -2.93 6.94
C LEU A 335 -0.70 -4.07 7.87
N THR A 336 -0.34 -5.21 7.29
CA THR A 336 0.12 -6.40 8.03
C THR A 336 1.55 -6.75 7.65
N PHE A 337 2.43 -6.94 8.63
CA PHE A 337 3.78 -7.48 8.43
C PHE A 337 3.85 -8.90 8.99
N VAL A 338 4.12 -9.87 8.12
CA VAL A 338 4.27 -11.28 8.47
C VAL A 338 5.73 -11.55 8.86
N SER A 339 6.00 -11.36 10.15
CA SER A 339 7.31 -11.58 10.76
C SER A 339 7.58 -13.06 11.05
N GLY A 340 6.56 -13.80 11.48
CA GLY A 340 6.60 -15.23 11.72
C GLY A 340 5.48 -15.95 10.97
N THR A 341 5.37 -17.26 11.15
CA THR A 341 4.26 -18.04 10.56
C THR A 341 2.91 -17.44 10.96
N SER A 342 1.97 -17.36 10.01
CA SER A 342 0.60 -16.89 10.28
C SER A 342 -0.39 -17.93 9.77
N VAL A 343 -1.25 -18.46 10.65
CA VAL A 343 -2.09 -19.65 10.35
C VAL A 343 -3.58 -19.36 10.55
N GLY A 344 -4.43 -19.96 9.73
CA GLY A 344 -5.88 -19.97 9.91
C GLY A 344 -6.46 -18.56 9.92
N ILE A 345 -7.07 -18.15 11.04
CA ILE A 345 -7.59 -16.78 11.20
C ILE A 345 -6.50 -15.73 11.00
N GLY A 346 -5.26 -15.97 11.45
CA GLY A 346 -4.14 -15.05 11.24
C GLY A 346 -3.85 -14.82 9.76
N ALA A 347 -3.92 -15.86 8.94
CA ALA A 347 -3.76 -15.75 7.48
C ALA A 347 -4.91 -14.96 6.84
N TYR A 348 -6.15 -15.14 7.31
CA TYR A 348 -7.27 -14.31 6.87
C TYR A 348 -7.11 -12.85 7.29
N LEU A 349 -6.62 -12.54 8.48
CA LEU A 349 -6.38 -11.15 8.90
C LEU A 349 -5.32 -10.46 8.03
N VAL A 350 -4.31 -11.20 7.54
CA VAL A 350 -3.35 -10.69 6.54
C VAL A 350 -4.11 -10.28 5.28
N ARG A 351 -4.91 -11.19 4.69
CA ARG A 351 -5.66 -10.92 3.45
C ARG A 351 -6.73 -9.84 3.62
N LEU A 352 -7.45 -9.83 4.75
CA LEU A 352 -8.50 -8.85 5.05
C LEU A 352 -7.92 -7.47 5.36
N GLY A 353 -6.71 -7.40 5.92
CA GLY A 353 -5.94 -6.17 6.06
C GLY A 353 -5.32 -5.68 4.73
N GLN A 354 -5.37 -6.54 3.70
CA GLN A 354 -5.01 -6.32 2.30
C GLN A 354 -3.52 -6.07 2.09
N ARG A 355 -3.00 -4.93 2.56
CA ARG A 355 -1.61 -4.51 2.38
C ARG A 355 -0.71 -5.40 3.25
N ALA A 356 0.10 -6.25 2.62
CA ALA A 356 0.88 -7.26 3.32
C ALA A 356 2.37 -7.23 2.93
N ILE A 357 3.24 -7.26 3.93
CA ILE A 357 4.69 -7.42 3.77
C ILE A 357 5.07 -8.78 4.36
N GLN A 358 5.86 -9.58 3.65
CA GLN A 358 6.26 -10.92 4.11
C GLN A 358 7.78 -11.07 4.19
N LYS A 359 8.32 -11.54 5.33
CA LYS A 359 9.76 -11.79 5.48
C LYS A 359 10.23 -13.12 4.86
N GLY A 360 9.39 -14.13 4.92
CA GLY A 360 9.80 -15.50 4.59
C GLY A 360 8.85 -16.53 5.18
N PRO A 361 8.63 -16.52 6.51
CA PRO A 361 7.73 -17.46 7.17
C PRO A 361 6.33 -17.49 6.51
N PRO A 362 5.67 -18.66 6.52
CA PRO A 362 4.55 -18.89 5.63
C PRO A 362 3.21 -18.34 6.16
N ILE A 363 2.36 -17.94 5.21
CA ILE A 363 0.95 -17.60 5.43
C ILE A 363 0.12 -18.83 5.04
N LEU A 364 -0.57 -19.46 6.00
CA LEU A 364 -1.17 -20.79 5.79
C LEU A 364 -2.61 -20.86 6.28
N LEU A 365 -3.43 -21.64 5.57
CA LEU A 365 -4.73 -22.06 6.09
C LEU A 365 -4.61 -23.36 6.89
N THR A 366 -3.91 -24.34 6.32
CA THR A 366 -3.75 -25.68 6.89
C THR A 366 -2.29 -26.09 6.80
N GLY A 367 -1.74 -26.67 7.88
CA GLY A 367 -0.37 -27.16 7.90
C GLY A 367 -0.16 -28.39 7.02
N GLU A 368 1.03 -28.55 6.47
CA GLU A 368 1.37 -29.61 5.52
C GLU A 368 1.11 -31.04 6.05
N ALA A 369 1.40 -31.29 7.33
CA ALA A 369 1.21 -32.60 7.94
C ALA A 369 -0.27 -33.02 7.96
N ALA A 370 -1.18 -32.06 8.15
CA ALA A 370 -2.62 -32.32 8.10
C ALA A 370 -3.08 -32.63 6.67
N LEU A 371 -2.56 -31.90 5.67
CA LEU A 371 -2.86 -32.17 4.26
C LEU A 371 -2.38 -33.55 3.82
N ASN A 372 -1.14 -33.92 4.18
CA ASN A 372 -0.60 -35.24 3.88
C ASN A 372 -1.42 -36.36 4.52
N LYS A 373 -1.94 -36.15 5.74
CA LYS A 373 -2.82 -37.11 6.42
C LYS A 373 -4.14 -37.28 5.68
N VAL A 374 -4.73 -36.19 5.19
CA VAL A 374 -5.98 -36.23 4.40
C VAL A 374 -5.76 -36.91 3.04
N LEU A 375 -4.64 -36.63 2.38
CA LEU A 375 -4.29 -37.22 1.08
C LEU A 375 -3.84 -38.69 1.20
N GLY A 376 -3.54 -39.18 2.41
CA GLY A 376 -3.03 -40.54 2.65
C GLY A 376 -1.60 -40.77 2.12
N LYS A 377 -0.94 -39.74 1.59
CA LYS A 377 0.43 -39.78 1.06
C LYS A 377 1.19 -38.50 1.45
N LYS A 378 2.50 -38.61 1.61
CA LYS A 378 3.39 -37.48 1.92
C LYS A 378 3.70 -36.69 0.64
N VAL A 379 2.81 -35.76 0.29
CA VAL A 379 2.91 -34.88 -0.89
C VAL A 379 3.78 -33.68 -0.59
N TYR A 380 3.45 -32.95 0.48
CA TYR A 380 4.16 -31.74 0.88
C TYR A 380 5.23 -32.09 1.91
N THR A 381 6.37 -31.39 1.84
CA THR A 381 7.54 -31.61 2.71
C THR A 381 7.89 -30.40 3.57
N SER A 382 7.30 -29.24 3.27
CA SER A 382 7.39 -28.07 4.12
C SER A 382 6.15 -27.19 4.02
N ASN A 383 5.78 -26.58 5.14
CA ASN A 383 4.83 -25.47 5.22
C ASN A 383 5.18 -24.31 4.27
N TYR A 384 6.48 -24.09 4.00
CA TYR A 384 6.92 -23.07 3.07
C TYR A 384 6.46 -23.35 1.64
N GLN A 385 6.31 -24.61 1.22
CA GLN A 385 5.82 -24.95 -0.13
C GLN A 385 4.41 -24.43 -0.42
N LEU A 386 3.61 -24.21 0.63
CA LEU A 386 2.20 -23.83 0.54
C LEU A 386 1.98 -22.34 0.81
N GLY A 387 2.76 -21.76 1.72
CA GLY A 387 2.52 -20.41 2.22
C GLY A 387 3.73 -19.47 2.18
N GLY A 388 4.87 -19.95 1.70
CA GLY A 388 6.09 -19.16 1.57
C GLY A 388 5.95 -18.03 0.54
N THR A 389 6.98 -17.19 0.47
CA THR A 389 7.00 -16.01 -0.41
C THR A 389 6.85 -16.38 -1.87
N GLN A 390 7.40 -17.52 -2.30
CA GLN A 390 7.27 -18.01 -3.68
C GLN A 390 5.82 -18.33 -4.09
N ILE A 391 4.90 -18.45 -3.13
CA ILE A 391 3.46 -18.59 -3.38
C ILE A 391 2.78 -17.23 -3.22
N MET A 392 2.95 -16.59 -2.06
CA MET A 392 2.14 -15.43 -1.66
C MET A 392 2.53 -14.13 -2.36
N TRP A 393 3.79 -13.96 -2.76
CA TRP A 393 4.21 -12.83 -3.59
C TRP A 393 3.83 -13.06 -5.06
N SER A 394 4.03 -14.27 -5.55
CA SER A 394 3.73 -14.66 -6.94
C SER A 394 2.23 -14.67 -7.29
N ASN A 395 1.36 -14.73 -6.28
CA ASN A 395 -0.10 -14.67 -6.45
C ASN A 395 -0.73 -13.35 -5.97
N GLY A 396 0.07 -12.40 -5.50
CA GLY A 396 -0.39 -11.08 -5.09
C GLY A 396 -1.05 -10.98 -3.70
N VAL A 397 -0.92 -11.99 -2.84
CA VAL A 397 -1.31 -11.89 -1.43
C VAL A 397 -0.34 -10.99 -0.65
N ALA A 398 0.96 -11.10 -0.92
CA ALA A 398 1.99 -10.23 -0.36
C ALA A 398 2.37 -9.14 -1.37
N HIS A 399 2.27 -7.88 -0.96
CA HIS A 399 2.65 -6.71 -1.75
C HIS A 399 4.18 -6.57 -1.87
N GLU A 400 4.92 -7.00 -0.85
CA GLU A 400 6.38 -6.84 -0.78
C GLU A 400 7.00 -7.98 0.02
N VAL A 401 8.19 -8.43 -0.40
CA VAL A 401 9.00 -9.43 0.30
C VAL A 401 10.26 -8.76 0.86
N VAL A 402 10.58 -9.04 2.12
CA VAL A 402 11.74 -8.48 2.83
C VAL A 402 12.61 -9.59 3.39
N SER A 403 13.89 -9.33 3.66
CA SER A 403 14.81 -10.38 4.14
C SER A 403 14.84 -10.55 5.66
N ASN A 404 14.46 -9.51 6.41
CA ASN A 404 14.54 -9.51 7.87
C ASN A 404 13.52 -8.54 8.50
N ASP A 405 13.33 -8.63 9.81
CA ASP A 405 12.32 -7.83 10.55
C ASP A 405 12.60 -6.33 10.51
N LEU A 406 13.87 -5.92 10.51
CA LEU A 406 14.22 -4.50 10.39
C LEU A 406 13.83 -3.95 9.01
N MET A 407 14.10 -4.70 7.93
CA MET A 407 13.67 -4.32 6.58
C MET A 407 12.14 -4.33 6.45
N GLY A 408 11.46 -5.26 7.11
CA GLY A 408 9.99 -5.26 7.20
C GLY A 408 9.48 -3.97 7.82
N VAL A 409 10.01 -3.57 8.96
CA VAL A 409 9.62 -2.32 9.63
C VAL A 409 10.03 -1.07 8.83
N GLN A 410 11.18 -1.07 8.16
CA GLN A 410 11.56 0.00 7.23
C GLN A 410 10.55 0.13 6.07
N ALA A 411 10.08 -0.99 5.52
CA ALA A 411 9.04 -0.98 4.49
C ALA A 411 7.71 -0.45 5.05
N ILE A 412 7.30 -0.83 6.28
CA ILE A 412 6.12 -0.24 6.96
C ILE A 412 6.25 1.29 7.03
N MET A 413 7.39 1.80 7.49
CA MET A 413 7.60 3.26 7.62
C MET A 413 7.62 3.94 6.25
N ARG A 414 8.17 3.30 5.21
CA ARG A 414 8.13 3.81 3.83
C ARG A 414 6.71 3.90 3.31
N TRP A 415 5.88 2.87 3.51
CA TRP A 415 4.46 2.90 3.17
C TRP A 415 3.73 4.03 3.89
N LEU A 416 3.91 4.14 5.21
CA LEU A 416 3.33 5.22 6.00
C LEU A 416 3.73 6.59 5.45
N SER A 417 4.95 6.76 4.91
CA SER A 417 5.39 8.04 4.35
C SER A 417 4.49 8.56 3.22
N TYR A 418 3.81 7.69 2.47
CA TYR A 418 2.89 8.11 1.41
C TYR A 418 1.49 8.45 1.94
N VAL A 419 1.15 7.97 3.13
CA VAL A 419 -0.23 7.96 3.64
C VAL A 419 -0.45 9.11 4.63
N PRO A 420 -1.62 9.77 4.60
CA PRO A 420 -2.01 10.77 5.59
C PRO A 420 -1.79 10.31 7.04
N ALA A 421 -1.47 11.25 7.94
CA ALA A 421 -1.34 10.94 9.35
C ALA A 421 -2.67 10.47 9.98
N ARG A 422 -3.79 10.96 9.46
CA ARG A 422 -5.17 10.61 9.85
C ARG A 422 -6.09 10.64 8.62
N ARG A 423 -7.18 9.87 8.68
CA ARG A 423 -8.26 9.87 7.68
C ARG A 423 -8.73 11.30 7.41
N GLY A 424 -8.77 11.69 6.14
CA GLY A 424 -9.13 13.03 5.69
C GLY A 424 -8.07 14.10 5.90
N GLY A 425 -6.89 13.78 6.45
CA GLY A 425 -5.82 14.72 6.77
C GLY A 425 -5.12 15.35 5.56
N GLY A 426 -5.35 14.82 4.36
CA GLY A 426 -4.69 15.25 3.13
C GLY A 426 -3.27 14.66 2.98
N PRO A 427 -2.65 14.84 1.80
CA PRO A 427 -1.38 14.18 1.48
C PRO A 427 -0.21 14.72 2.31
N CYS A 428 0.65 13.82 2.81
CA CYS A 428 1.87 14.15 3.53
C CYS A 428 2.97 14.59 2.53
N VAL A 429 3.01 15.88 2.21
CA VAL A 429 3.98 16.46 1.27
C VAL A 429 5.39 16.43 1.86
N LEU A 430 6.31 15.78 1.16
CA LEU A 430 7.72 15.71 1.56
C LEU A 430 8.48 16.93 1.03
N LEU A 431 9.05 17.72 1.93
CA LEU A 431 9.87 18.90 1.62
C LEU A 431 11.26 18.73 2.23
N SER A 432 12.26 19.46 1.74
CA SER A 432 13.59 19.55 2.36
C SER A 432 13.55 20.30 3.71
N PRO A 433 14.61 20.24 4.55
CA PRO A 433 14.65 20.96 5.83
C PRO A 433 14.45 22.47 5.68
N SER A 434 14.83 23.02 4.51
CA SER A 434 14.61 24.43 4.15
C SER A 434 13.22 24.71 3.54
N ARG A 435 12.30 23.72 3.59
CA ARG A 435 10.97 23.73 2.96
C ARG A 435 10.99 23.96 1.45
N LYS A 436 12.00 23.42 0.77
CA LYS A 436 12.09 23.41 -0.70
C LYS A 436 11.78 22.02 -1.23
N LEU A 437 11.42 21.92 -2.51
CA LEU A 437 11.25 20.63 -3.17
C LEU A 437 12.60 19.93 -3.31
N LEU A 438 12.66 18.64 -2.95
CA LEU A 438 13.88 17.84 -3.08
C LEU A 438 14.24 17.58 -4.55
N ASP A 439 13.22 17.43 -5.41
CA ASP A 439 13.37 17.32 -6.86
C ASP A 439 12.60 18.47 -7.55
N PRO A 440 13.27 19.41 -8.24
CA PRO A 440 12.64 20.57 -8.85
C PRO A 440 11.48 20.22 -9.80
N ILE A 441 10.44 21.06 -9.85
CA ILE A 441 9.27 20.82 -10.72
C ILE A 441 9.51 21.31 -12.16
N GLU A 442 10.41 22.27 -12.33
CA GLU A 442 10.71 22.93 -13.61
C GLU A 442 11.61 22.09 -14.51
N ARG A 443 12.14 20.97 -14.00
CA ARG A 443 13.03 20.11 -14.80
C ARG A 443 12.25 19.41 -15.91
N LYS A 444 12.90 19.27 -17.06
CA LYS A 444 12.37 18.50 -18.19
C LYS A 444 12.33 17.01 -17.87
N VAL A 445 11.31 16.33 -18.38
CA VAL A 445 11.16 14.87 -18.26
C VAL A 445 11.84 14.18 -19.44
N TYR A 446 12.52 13.07 -19.16
CA TYR A 446 13.19 12.25 -20.17
C TYR A 446 12.19 11.43 -21.00
N ASP A 447 12.24 11.55 -22.33
CA ASP A 447 11.59 10.62 -23.27
C ASP A 447 12.62 9.56 -23.70
N PRO A 448 12.47 8.28 -23.28
CA PRO A 448 13.42 7.23 -23.61
C PRO A 448 13.55 6.95 -25.11
N ARG A 449 12.53 7.28 -25.91
CA ARG A 449 12.57 7.09 -27.38
C ARG A 449 13.46 8.12 -28.08
N ARG A 450 13.80 9.23 -27.42
CA ARG A 450 14.77 10.21 -27.92
C ARG A 450 16.22 9.84 -27.54
N GLY A 451 16.41 8.68 -26.92
CA GLY A 451 17.72 8.13 -26.60
C GLY A 451 18.48 7.60 -27.81
N PRO A 452 19.71 7.07 -27.61
CA PRO A 452 20.54 6.53 -28.69
C PRO A 452 19.95 5.28 -29.37
N ASP A 453 18.97 4.62 -28.74
CA ASP A 453 18.25 3.47 -29.30
C ASP A 453 16.71 3.65 -29.26
N PRO A 454 16.14 4.44 -30.19
CA PRO A 454 14.72 4.77 -30.24
C PRO A 454 13.79 3.58 -30.52
N GLN A 455 14.30 2.49 -31.10
CA GLN A 455 13.49 1.37 -31.59
C GLN A 455 13.37 0.23 -30.59
N THR A 456 14.20 0.19 -29.55
CA THR A 456 14.19 -0.89 -28.57
C THR A 456 13.15 -0.65 -27.48
N VAL A 457 12.39 -1.71 -27.19
CA VAL A 457 11.44 -1.73 -26.07
C VAL A 457 12.21 -1.53 -24.76
N TYR A 458 11.90 -0.43 -24.07
CA TYR A 458 12.55 -0.05 -22.81
C TYR A 458 11.73 -0.52 -21.59
N ASP A 459 12.37 -0.54 -20.41
CA ASP A 459 11.65 -0.76 -19.15
C ASP A 459 10.78 0.47 -18.83
N PRO A 460 9.45 0.35 -18.78
CA PRO A 460 8.56 1.49 -18.60
C PRO A 460 8.73 2.19 -17.24
N ARG A 461 9.38 1.56 -16.25
CA ARG A 461 9.77 2.23 -14.99
C ARG A 461 10.63 3.47 -15.24
N ILE A 462 11.36 3.54 -16.35
CA ILE A 462 12.16 4.71 -16.75
C ILE A 462 11.27 5.96 -16.96
N LEU A 463 10.02 5.80 -17.39
CA LEU A 463 9.08 6.93 -17.48
C LEU A 463 8.79 7.55 -16.11
N LEU A 464 8.87 6.73 -15.05
CA LEU A 464 8.62 7.15 -13.68
C LEU A 464 9.88 7.72 -13.03
N THR A 465 10.97 6.94 -13.02
CA THR A 465 12.19 7.20 -12.23
C THR A 465 13.30 7.89 -13.02
N GLY A 466 13.19 7.91 -14.35
CA GLY A 466 14.26 8.38 -15.23
C GLY A 466 15.34 7.32 -15.46
N ALA A 467 16.44 7.75 -16.08
CA ALA A 467 17.59 6.90 -16.37
C ALA A 467 18.89 7.65 -16.19
N VAL A 468 19.97 6.93 -15.87
CA VAL A 468 21.33 7.47 -15.88
C VAL A 468 21.90 7.26 -17.28
N ASP A 469 22.38 8.34 -17.91
CA ASP A 469 23.01 8.25 -19.23
C ASP A 469 24.43 7.66 -19.16
N ALA A 470 25.03 7.40 -20.32
CA ALA A 470 26.37 6.81 -20.43
C ALA A 470 27.49 7.64 -19.78
N ILE A 471 27.23 8.92 -19.48
CA ILE A 471 28.19 9.87 -18.87
C ILE A 471 27.94 9.95 -17.35
N GLY A 472 27.00 9.17 -16.80
CA GLY A 472 26.65 9.15 -15.39
C GLY A 472 25.69 10.28 -14.98
N LYS A 473 25.13 11.03 -15.92
CA LYS A 473 24.15 12.09 -15.61
C LYS A 473 22.76 11.49 -15.57
N TRP A 474 22.06 11.69 -14.46
CA TRP A 474 20.67 11.30 -14.32
C TRP A 474 19.75 12.24 -15.11
N ARG A 475 18.89 11.64 -15.95
CA ARG A 475 17.79 12.30 -16.64
C ARG A 475 16.49 11.85 -15.99
N GLY A 476 15.83 12.76 -15.29
CA GLY A 476 14.69 12.40 -14.45
C GLY A 476 13.44 12.02 -15.24
N GLY A 477 12.70 11.05 -14.69
CA GLY A 477 11.36 10.66 -15.15
C GLY A 477 10.30 11.66 -14.66
N LEU A 478 9.03 11.30 -14.80
CA LEU A 478 7.91 12.16 -14.40
C LEU A 478 7.92 12.45 -12.89
N PHE A 479 8.23 11.44 -12.09
CA PHE A 479 8.19 11.50 -10.63
C PHE A 479 9.55 11.81 -10.01
N ASP A 480 9.53 12.09 -8.71
CA ASP A 480 10.71 12.49 -7.95
C ASP A 480 11.74 11.36 -7.93
N ARG A 481 13.02 11.73 -7.99
CA ARG A 481 14.14 10.79 -7.91
C ARG A 481 14.01 9.85 -6.71
N ASP A 482 14.20 8.56 -6.94
CA ASP A 482 14.20 7.51 -5.90
C ASP A 482 12.93 7.49 -5.02
N SER A 483 11.81 8.00 -5.56
CA SER A 483 10.51 8.02 -4.86
C SER A 483 9.56 6.91 -5.26
N PHE A 484 9.76 6.25 -6.40
CA PHE A 484 8.88 5.17 -6.83
C PHE A 484 9.16 3.89 -6.02
N HIS A 485 8.13 3.39 -5.35
CA HIS A 485 8.13 2.12 -4.64
C HIS A 485 7.09 1.20 -5.30
N GLU A 486 7.58 0.21 -6.05
CA GLU A 486 6.75 -0.79 -6.70
C GLU A 486 6.14 -1.74 -5.66
N SER A 487 4.96 -2.28 -5.97
CA SER A 487 4.28 -3.27 -5.14
C SER A 487 3.64 -4.35 -6.01
N LEU A 488 3.48 -5.55 -5.46
CA LEU A 488 2.90 -6.71 -6.17
C LEU A 488 3.69 -7.08 -7.45
N ASP A 489 5.00 -6.83 -7.47
CA ASP A 489 5.88 -7.02 -8.63
C ASP A 489 6.07 -8.50 -9.03
N GLY A 490 5.71 -9.45 -8.16
CA GLY A 490 5.73 -10.89 -8.46
C GLY A 490 4.47 -11.45 -9.13
N TRP A 491 3.39 -10.67 -9.23
CA TRP A 491 2.09 -11.12 -9.74
C TRP A 491 1.55 -10.14 -10.78
N GLY A 492 0.84 -10.65 -11.81
CA GLY A 492 0.28 -9.81 -12.89
C GLY A 492 1.33 -8.88 -13.50
N MET A 493 2.50 -9.42 -13.83
CA MET A 493 3.73 -8.68 -14.17
C MET A 493 3.61 -7.79 -15.41
N THR A 494 2.60 -8.01 -16.27
CA THR A 494 2.25 -7.12 -17.39
C THR A 494 1.70 -5.77 -16.94
N THR A 495 1.31 -5.62 -15.67
CA THR A 495 0.96 -4.34 -15.04
C THR A 495 1.94 -4.05 -13.92
N ILE A 496 2.45 -2.83 -13.89
CA ILE A 496 3.28 -2.28 -12.83
C ILE A 496 2.41 -1.32 -12.00
N CYS A 497 2.47 -1.43 -10.68
CA CYS A 497 1.80 -0.49 -9.79
C CYS A 497 2.67 -0.16 -8.58
N GLY A 498 2.48 1.03 -8.01
CA GLY A 498 3.27 1.47 -6.87
C GLY A 498 2.92 2.87 -6.41
N ARG A 499 3.73 3.39 -5.48
CA ARG A 499 3.61 4.77 -4.96
C ARG A 499 4.81 5.59 -5.39
N ALA A 500 4.61 6.85 -5.73
CA ALA A 500 5.68 7.79 -6.07
C ALA A 500 5.42 9.15 -5.44
N ARG A 501 6.31 10.11 -5.70
CA ARG A 501 6.06 11.54 -5.39
C ARG A 501 6.17 12.41 -6.63
N LEU A 502 5.32 13.42 -6.75
CA LEU A 502 5.40 14.48 -7.74
C LEU A 502 5.57 15.81 -7.03
N GLY A 503 6.79 16.34 -7.00
CA GLY A 503 7.11 17.56 -6.25
C GLY A 503 6.79 17.40 -4.76
N GLY A 504 7.17 16.27 -4.17
CA GLY A 504 6.91 15.93 -2.77
C GLY A 504 5.52 15.38 -2.48
N ILE A 505 4.52 15.60 -3.35
CA ILE A 505 3.15 15.12 -3.17
C ILE A 505 3.09 13.60 -3.43
N PRO A 506 2.69 12.75 -2.47
CA PRO A 506 2.56 11.31 -2.67
C PRO A 506 1.40 10.99 -3.62
N VAL A 507 1.63 10.05 -4.54
CA VAL A 507 0.65 9.60 -5.53
C VAL A 507 0.75 8.10 -5.76
N GLY A 508 -0.37 7.49 -6.15
CA GLY A 508 -0.43 6.14 -6.71
C GLY A 508 -0.13 6.16 -8.20
N VAL A 509 0.51 5.11 -8.71
CA VAL A 509 0.88 4.98 -10.12
C VAL A 509 0.53 3.58 -10.63
N VAL A 510 -0.07 3.51 -11.82
CA VAL A 510 -0.31 2.27 -12.58
C VAL A 510 0.13 2.48 -14.02
N LEU A 511 0.86 1.51 -14.58
CA LEU A 511 1.30 1.51 -15.98
C LEU A 511 1.55 0.08 -16.48
N PRO A 512 1.45 -0.21 -17.79
CA PRO A 512 1.78 -1.52 -18.34
C PRO A 512 3.29 -1.73 -18.46
N GLU A 513 3.72 -2.99 -18.33
CA GLU A 513 4.98 -3.48 -18.87
C GLU A 513 4.84 -3.65 -20.39
N MET A 514 5.82 -3.17 -21.15
CA MET A 514 5.79 -3.19 -22.62
C MET A 514 6.56 -4.37 -23.20
N ARG A 515 7.47 -4.97 -22.42
CA ARG A 515 8.17 -6.19 -22.77
C ARG A 515 7.28 -7.40 -22.50
N SER A 516 7.50 -8.48 -23.23
CA SER A 516 6.86 -9.76 -22.89
C SER A 516 7.41 -10.27 -21.55
N VAL A 517 6.52 -10.77 -20.70
CA VAL A 517 6.85 -11.33 -19.40
C VAL A 517 6.57 -12.83 -19.39
N ASN A 518 7.39 -13.59 -18.67
CA ASN A 518 7.19 -15.03 -18.51
C ASN A 518 6.52 -15.27 -17.16
N CYS A 519 5.29 -15.76 -17.18
CA CYS A 519 4.57 -16.19 -16.00
C CYS A 519 4.74 -17.70 -15.81
N THR A 520 5.36 -18.09 -14.70
CA THR A 520 5.60 -19.50 -14.35
C THR A 520 4.50 -19.99 -13.41
N HIS A 521 3.69 -20.93 -13.87
CA HIS A 521 2.75 -21.65 -13.01
C HIS A 521 3.44 -22.90 -12.44
N PRO A 522 3.58 -23.03 -11.11
CA PRO A 522 4.24 -24.17 -10.50
C PRO A 522 3.43 -25.45 -10.73
N ALA A 523 4.11 -26.59 -10.83
CA ALA A 523 3.47 -27.90 -10.81
C ALA A 523 2.81 -28.15 -9.44
N ASP A 524 1.63 -28.76 -9.44
CA ASP A 524 0.96 -29.21 -8.22
C ASP A 524 1.52 -30.58 -7.80
N PRO A 525 2.25 -30.70 -6.67
CA PRO A 525 2.79 -31.98 -6.22
C PRO A 525 1.71 -33.01 -5.86
N ALA A 526 0.45 -32.60 -5.64
CA ALA A 526 -0.64 -33.51 -5.33
C ALA A 526 -1.07 -34.33 -6.56
N ASP A 527 -0.94 -33.74 -7.75
CA ASP A 527 -1.23 -34.35 -9.05
C ASP A 527 0.07 -34.75 -9.78
N PRO A 528 0.36 -36.07 -9.91
CA PRO A 528 1.58 -36.55 -10.56
C PRO A 528 1.74 -36.14 -12.03
N ASP A 529 0.64 -35.83 -12.72
CA ASP A 529 0.68 -35.43 -14.14
C ASP A 529 0.90 -33.92 -14.32
N SER A 530 0.83 -33.15 -13.22
CA SER A 530 1.05 -31.71 -13.22
C SER A 530 2.51 -31.38 -13.53
N LYS A 531 2.71 -30.39 -14.40
CA LYS A 531 4.03 -29.92 -14.83
C LYS A 531 4.06 -28.40 -14.76
N GLU A 532 5.25 -27.87 -14.52
CA GLU A 532 5.47 -26.43 -14.57
C GLU A 532 5.13 -25.90 -15.96
N GLN A 533 4.33 -24.84 -16.00
CA GLN A 533 3.92 -24.20 -17.25
C GLN A 533 4.49 -22.79 -17.31
N ASN A 534 5.27 -22.51 -18.35
CA ASN A 534 5.77 -21.17 -18.63
C ASN A 534 4.91 -20.53 -19.71
N VAL A 535 4.12 -19.53 -19.31
CA VAL A 535 3.20 -18.79 -20.19
C VAL A 535 3.84 -17.45 -20.50
N VAL A 536 4.08 -17.19 -21.79
CA VAL A 536 4.55 -15.88 -22.24
C VAL A 536 3.35 -14.97 -22.39
N GLN A 537 3.31 -13.90 -21.61
CA GLN A 537 2.31 -12.84 -21.74
C GLN A 537 2.93 -11.66 -22.49
N ALA A 538 2.26 -11.19 -23.54
CA ALA A 538 2.72 -10.03 -24.31
C ALA A 538 2.58 -8.75 -23.49
N GLY A 539 3.53 -7.83 -23.63
CA GLY A 539 3.45 -6.51 -23.02
C GLY A 539 2.34 -5.64 -23.63
N GLY A 540 1.87 -4.64 -22.89
CA GLY A 540 0.82 -3.72 -23.34
C GLY A 540 -0.57 -4.35 -23.51
N VAL A 541 -0.83 -5.49 -22.87
CA VAL A 541 -2.12 -6.21 -22.92
C VAL A 541 -2.56 -6.59 -21.51
N TRP A 542 -3.85 -6.43 -21.21
CA TRP A 542 -4.42 -6.95 -19.98
C TRP A 542 -4.76 -8.44 -20.10
N PHE A 543 -4.27 -9.22 -19.14
CA PHE A 543 -4.60 -10.61 -18.82
C PHE A 543 -5.42 -10.67 -17.51
N PRO A 544 -6.07 -11.81 -17.17
CA PRO A 544 -6.90 -11.93 -15.97
C PRO A 544 -6.20 -11.46 -14.68
N ASP A 545 -4.96 -11.91 -14.46
CA ASP A 545 -4.12 -11.54 -13.33
C ASP A 545 -3.80 -10.03 -13.29
N SER A 546 -3.37 -9.47 -14.41
CA SER A 546 -2.99 -8.06 -14.52
C SER A 546 -4.18 -7.10 -14.44
N ALA A 547 -5.36 -7.50 -14.94
CA ALA A 547 -6.60 -6.76 -14.77
C ALA A 547 -7.02 -6.76 -13.30
N TYR A 548 -6.93 -7.91 -12.62
CA TYR A 548 -7.24 -8.02 -11.20
C TYR A 548 -6.24 -7.25 -10.32
N LYS A 549 -4.95 -7.28 -10.67
CA LYS A 549 -3.92 -6.44 -10.05
C LYS A 549 -4.22 -4.96 -10.21
N THR A 550 -4.64 -4.53 -11.41
CA THR A 550 -5.01 -3.14 -11.68
C THR A 550 -6.18 -2.70 -10.80
N ALA A 551 -7.25 -3.48 -10.75
CA ALA A 551 -8.40 -3.20 -9.90
C ALA A 551 -8.04 -3.15 -8.40
N THR A 552 -7.22 -4.09 -7.94
CA THR A 552 -6.73 -4.14 -6.54
C THR A 552 -5.89 -2.91 -6.20
N ALA A 553 -4.97 -2.52 -7.08
CA ALA A 553 -4.11 -1.35 -6.89
C ALA A 553 -4.92 -0.05 -6.81
N ILE A 554 -5.89 0.14 -7.71
CA ILE A 554 -6.78 1.31 -7.70
C ILE A 554 -7.54 1.37 -6.37
N ARG A 555 -8.10 0.26 -5.91
CA ARG A 555 -8.81 0.20 -4.63
C ARG A 555 -7.92 0.54 -3.44
N ASP A 556 -6.72 -0.04 -3.39
CA ASP A 556 -5.76 0.19 -2.30
C ASP A 556 -5.33 1.66 -2.24
N MET A 557 -5.07 2.28 -3.39
CA MET A 557 -4.67 3.70 -3.50
C MET A 557 -5.80 4.66 -3.14
N ASN A 558 -7.05 4.33 -3.50
CA ASN A 558 -8.22 5.09 -3.06
C ASN A 558 -8.32 5.12 -1.54
N LEU A 559 -8.22 3.94 -0.92
CA LEU A 559 -8.28 3.78 0.54
C LEU A 559 -6.99 4.21 1.27
N GLU A 560 -5.96 4.63 0.55
CA GLU A 560 -4.78 5.34 1.07
C GLU A 560 -4.93 6.86 0.99
N GLU A 561 -6.02 7.33 0.39
CA GLU A 561 -6.28 8.73 0.06
C GLU A 561 -5.25 9.36 -0.88
N LEU A 562 -4.74 8.57 -1.83
CA LEU A 562 -3.77 9.03 -2.81
C LEU A 562 -4.46 9.51 -4.09
N PRO A 563 -3.94 10.57 -4.75
CA PRO A 563 -4.21 10.80 -6.17
C PRO A 563 -3.61 9.69 -7.02
N LEU A 564 -4.19 9.41 -8.19
CA LEU A 564 -3.76 8.32 -9.08
C LEU A 564 -3.26 8.84 -10.42
N PHE A 565 -2.14 8.29 -10.89
CA PHE A 565 -1.66 8.42 -12.26
C PHE A 565 -1.73 7.08 -12.98
N ILE A 566 -2.46 7.02 -14.08
CA ILE A 566 -2.54 5.87 -14.97
C ILE A 566 -1.79 6.23 -16.25
N LEU A 567 -0.56 5.72 -16.43
CA LEU A 567 0.18 5.89 -17.68
C LEU A 567 -0.30 4.82 -18.67
N ALA A 568 -1.33 5.17 -19.44
CA ALA A 568 -2.08 4.25 -20.28
C ALA A 568 -1.32 3.91 -21.57
N ASN A 569 -0.96 2.64 -21.73
CA ASN A 569 -0.32 2.13 -22.95
C ASN A 569 -0.77 0.68 -23.23
N TRP A 570 -2.08 0.44 -23.14
CA TRP A 570 -2.69 -0.86 -23.39
C TRP A 570 -3.38 -0.89 -24.76
N ARG A 571 -3.03 -1.90 -25.56
CA ARG A 571 -3.65 -2.19 -26.87
C ARG A 571 -4.98 -2.94 -26.75
N GLY A 572 -5.34 -3.38 -25.55
CA GLY A 572 -6.59 -4.07 -25.30
C GLY A 572 -6.48 -5.13 -24.21
N PHE A 573 -7.52 -5.96 -24.15
CA PHE A 573 -7.59 -7.16 -23.32
C PHE A 573 -7.21 -8.38 -24.15
N SER A 574 -6.64 -9.40 -23.51
CA SER A 574 -6.45 -10.69 -24.16
C SER A 574 -7.81 -11.35 -24.42
N GLY A 575 -8.14 -11.49 -25.70
CA GLY A 575 -9.36 -12.17 -26.17
C GLY A 575 -9.19 -13.67 -26.37
N GLY A 576 -8.10 -14.27 -25.90
CA GLY A 576 -7.84 -15.70 -26.04
C GLY A 576 -8.86 -16.55 -25.28
N MET A 577 -9.21 -17.73 -25.81
CA MET A 577 -10.20 -18.62 -25.20
C MET A 577 -9.88 -18.94 -23.73
N ARG A 578 -8.58 -19.16 -23.42
CA ARG A 578 -8.10 -19.40 -22.06
C ARG A 578 -8.38 -18.22 -21.13
N ASP A 579 -7.97 -17.01 -21.52
CA ASP A 579 -8.13 -15.81 -20.69
C ASP A 579 -9.60 -15.44 -20.49
N MET A 580 -10.44 -15.70 -21.50
CA MET A 580 -11.89 -15.56 -21.39
C MET A 580 -12.49 -16.56 -20.41
N TYR A 581 -12.01 -17.82 -20.42
CA TYR A 581 -12.40 -18.84 -19.45
C TYR A 581 -11.92 -18.51 -18.03
N GLU A 582 -10.72 -17.94 -17.91
CA GLU A 582 -10.15 -17.39 -16.66
C GLU A 582 -10.78 -16.03 -16.26
N GLU A 583 -11.98 -15.74 -16.77
CA GLU A 583 -12.87 -14.69 -16.23
C GLU A 583 -12.36 -13.25 -16.40
N ILE A 584 -11.53 -12.98 -17.42
CA ILE A 584 -10.97 -11.63 -17.66
C ILE A 584 -12.02 -10.51 -17.67
N LEU A 585 -13.24 -10.78 -18.14
CA LEU A 585 -14.34 -9.82 -18.13
C LEU A 585 -14.79 -9.40 -16.72
N LYS A 586 -14.74 -10.32 -15.74
CA LYS A 586 -15.03 -9.99 -14.34
C LYS A 586 -13.99 -9.00 -13.81
N PHE A 587 -12.71 -9.30 -14.03
CA PHE A 587 -11.62 -8.43 -13.55
C PHE A 587 -11.55 -7.09 -14.27
N GLY A 588 -11.84 -7.06 -15.58
CA GLY A 588 -11.99 -5.80 -16.33
C GLY A 588 -13.13 -4.92 -15.78
N SER A 589 -14.25 -5.53 -15.38
CA SER A 589 -15.38 -4.80 -14.77
C SER A 589 -15.01 -4.22 -13.40
N MET A 590 -14.21 -4.93 -12.60
CA MET A 590 -13.73 -4.44 -11.31
C MET A 590 -12.86 -3.17 -11.42
N ILE A 591 -12.16 -2.96 -12.55
CA ILE A 591 -11.42 -1.71 -12.79
C ILE A 591 -12.41 -0.54 -12.80
N VAL A 592 -13.51 -0.67 -13.56
CA VAL A 592 -14.56 0.35 -13.67
C VAL A 592 -15.21 0.60 -12.30
N GLU A 593 -15.59 -0.45 -11.58
CA GLU A 593 -16.21 -0.33 -10.24
C GLU A 593 -15.32 0.47 -9.28
N ASN A 594 -14.03 0.17 -9.20
CA ASN A 594 -13.12 0.87 -8.29
C ASN A 594 -12.81 2.30 -8.73
N LEU A 595 -12.92 2.63 -10.03
CA LEU A 595 -12.80 4.01 -10.52
C LEU A 595 -14.04 4.85 -10.23
N VAL A 596 -15.24 4.25 -10.27
CA VAL A 596 -16.49 4.90 -9.85
C VAL A 596 -16.42 5.32 -8.38
N ASP A 597 -15.95 4.43 -7.51
CA ASP A 597 -15.83 4.68 -6.06
C ASP A 597 -14.62 5.55 -5.67
N TYR A 598 -13.79 5.94 -6.64
CA TYR A 598 -12.57 6.69 -6.38
C TYR A 598 -12.84 8.12 -5.94
N SER A 599 -12.25 8.54 -4.81
CA SER A 599 -12.56 9.83 -4.16
C SER A 599 -11.54 10.94 -4.42
N HIS A 600 -10.38 10.60 -4.97
CA HIS A 600 -9.26 11.53 -5.19
C HIS A 600 -8.99 11.77 -6.68
N PRO A 601 -8.23 12.81 -7.09
CA PRO A 601 -7.99 13.09 -8.49
C PRO A 601 -7.28 11.92 -9.20
N ILE A 602 -7.74 11.58 -10.41
CA ILE A 602 -7.14 10.55 -11.27
C ILE A 602 -6.71 11.21 -12.58
N PHE A 603 -5.45 11.01 -12.96
CA PHE A 603 -4.91 11.46 -14.23
C PHE A 603 -4.58 10.26 -15.11
N VAL A 604 -5.31 10.10 -16.21
CA VAL A 604 -4.98 9.15 -17.27
C VAL A 604 -4.09 9.86 -18.28
N LEU A 605 -2.89 9.34 -18.49
CA LEU A 605 -1.89 9.90 -19.38
C LEU A 605 -1.47 8.87 -20.42
N VAL A 606 -1.72 9.13 -21.70
CA VAL A 606 -1.13 8.30 -22.77
C VAL A 606 0.28 8.84 -23.06
N PRO A 607 1.35 8.10 -22.71
CA PRO A 607 2.73 8.58 -22.79
C PRO A 607 3.21 8.66 -24.24
N PRO A 608 4.43 9.15 -24.48
CA PRO A 608 4.96 9.30 -25.83
C PRO A 608 5.04 7.97 -26.59
N GLY A 609 4.38 7.92 -27.75
CA GLY A 609 4.26 6.69 -28.56
C GLY A 609 3.41 5.61 -27.91
N GLY A 610 2.72 5.95 -26.82
CA GLY A 610 1.75 5.08 -26.18
C GLY A 610 0.50 4.91 -27.04
N GLU A 611 -0.12 3.75 -26.90
CA GLU A 611 -1.33 3.37 -27.62
C GLU A 611 -2.43 3.01 -26.64
N LEU A 612 -3.62 3.52 -26.88
CA LEU A 612 -4.81 3.16 -26.10
C LEU A 612 -5.95 2.77 -27.02
N ARG A 613 -6.33 1.49 -27.01
CA ARG A 613 -7.25 0.93 -28.02
C ARG A 613 -8.46 0.21 -27.42
N GLY A 614 -9.57 0.28 -28.14
CA GLY A 614 -10.75 -0.57 -27.94
C GLY A 614 -11.21 -0.65 -26.49
N GLY A 615 -11.35 -1.87 -25.98
CA GLY A 615 -11.80 -2.12 -24.60
C GLY A 615 -10.88 -1.51 -23.54
N ALA A 616 -9.58 -1.34 -23.83
CA ALA A 616 -8.68 -0.74 -22.85
C ALA A 616 -9.00 0.74 -22.61
N TRP A 617 -9.44 1.48 -23.63
CA TRP A 617 -9.94 2.85 -23.45
C TRP A 617 -11.20 2.86 -22.57
N VAL A 618 -12.15 1.98 -22.86
CA VAL A 618 -13.47 1.96 -22.24
C VAL A 618 -13.39 1.87 -20.71
N VAL A 619 -12.48 1.06 -20.17
CA VAL A 619 -12.39 0.81 -18.72
C VAL A 619 -11.67 1.88 -17.91
N ILE A 620 -11.06 2.88 -18.57
CA ILE A 620 -10.36 4.01 -17.92
C ILE A 620 -10.79 5.38 -18.49
N ASP A 621 -11.92 5.43 -19.21
CA ASP A 621 -12.43 6.67 -19.76
C ASP A 621 -12.87 7.64 -18.64
N PRO A 622 -12.58 8.95 -18.74
CA PRO A 622 -12.91 9.89 -17.68
C PRO A 622 -14.42 10.02 -17.40
N THR A 623 -15.29 9.60 -18.31
CA THR A 623 -16.74 9.59 -18.07
C THR A 623 -17.20 8.56 -17.05
N ILE A 624 -16.34 7.62 -16.63
CA ILE A 624 -16.61 6.69 -15.53
C ILE A 624 -16.79 7.45 -14.21
N ASN A 625 -15.90 8.41 -13.94
CA ASN A 625 -15.97 9.28 -12.76
C ASN A 625 -15.55 10.71 -13.16
N PRO A 626 -16.44 11.46 -13.84
CA PRO A 626 -16.11 12.75 -14.44
C PRO A 626 -15.77 13.83 -13.41
N GLU A 627 -16.06 13.58 -12.13
CA GLU A 627 -15.74 14.53 -11.07
C GLU A 627 -14.28 14.43 -10.63
N GLN A 628 -13.62 13.29 -10.85
CA GLN A 628 -12.27 13.00 -10.37
C GLN A 628 -11.27 12.69 -11.49
N MET A 629 -11.75 12.14 -12.61
CA MET A 629 -10.90 11.68 -13.71
C MET A 629 -10.66 12.76 -14.76
N GLU A 630 -9.39 12.93 -15.12
CA GLU A 630 -8.96 13.74 -16.25
C GLU A 630 -8.05 12.91 -17.15
N MET A 631 -8.13 13.13 -18.47
CA MET A 631 -7.37 12.36 -19.45
C MET A 631 -6.57 13.28 -20.37
N TYR A 632 -5.27 13.02 -20.47
CA TYR A 632 -4.30 13.79 -21.26
C TYR A 632 -3.49 12.85 -22.15
N VAL A 633 -3.01 13.38 -23.28
CA VAL A 633 -2.29 12.58 -24.28
C VAL A 633 -1.04 13.31 -24.77
N ASP A 634 0.04 12.58 -25.02
CA ASP A 634 1.23 13.11 -25.68
C ASP A 634 0.98 13.36 -27.18
N PRO A 635 1.58 14.38 -27.82
CA PRO A 635 1.42 14.65 -29.26
C PRO A 635 1.75 13.45 -30.17
N SER A 636 2.62 12.54 -29.73
CA SER A 636 3.03 11.36 -30.49
C SER A 636 2.23 10.09 -30.17
N ALA A 637 1.29 10.15 -29.22
CA ALA A 637 0.44 9.02 -28.84
C ALA A 637 -0.54 8.63 -29.97
N ARG A 638 -1.18 7.47 -29.81
CA ARG A 638 -2.29 7.01 -30.65
C ARG A 638 -3.44 6.45 -29.84
N GLY A 639 -4.65 6.57 -30.36
CA GLY A 639 -5.84 6.04 -29.72
C GLY A 639 -7.02 5.94 -30.66
N GLY A 640 -7.69 4.80 -30.62
CA GLY A 640 -8.73 4.44 -31.58
C GLY A 640 -9.46 3.16 -31.19
N ILE A 641 -10.47 2.79 -31.96
CA ILE A 641 -11.29 1.59 -31.66
C ILE A 641 -10.48 0.31 -31.89
N LEU A 642 -9.71 0.27 -32.98
CA LEU A 642 -8.86 -0.85 -33.40
C LEU A 642 -7.54 -0.27 -33.93
N GLU A 643 -6.53 -1.13 -34.08
CA GLU A 643 -5.30 -0.75 -34.77
C GLU A 643 -5.58 -0.41 -36.25
N PRO A 644 -4.80 0.51 -36.86
CA PRO A 644 -5.01 0.93 -38.25
C PRO A 644 -5.09 -0.22 -39.26
N SER A 645 -4.22 -1.24 -39.12
CA SER A 645 -4.23 -2.46 -39.94
C SER A 645 -5.57 -3.20 -39.85
N GLY A 646 -6.07 -3.43 -38.63
CA GLY A 646 -7.36 -4.07 -38.40
C GLY A 646 -8.56 -3.28 -38.94
N ILE A 647 -8.51 -1.94 -38.90
CA ILE A 647 -9.55 -1.09 -39.51
C ILE A 647 -9.54 -1.24 -41.04
N VAL A 648 -8.36 -1.23 -41.66
CA VAL A 648 -8.21 -1.35 -43.12
C VAL A 648 -8.76 -2.67 -43.62
N GLU A 649 -8.50 -3.78 -42.92
CA GLU A 649 -9.06 -5.10 -43.26
C GLU A 649 -10.59 -5.11 -43.29
N ILE A 650 -11.24 -4.33 -42.42
CA ILE A 650 -12.70 -4.31 -42.30
C ILE A 650 -13.33 -3.30 -43.24
N LYS A 651 -12.79 -2.06 -43.28
CA LYS A 651 -13.44 -0.88 -43.87
C LYS A 651 -12.80 -0.39 -45.17
N TYR A 652 -11.58 -0.80 -45.48
CA TYR A 652 -10.86 -0.38 -46.69
C TYR A 652 -10.36 -1.60 -47.46
N ARG A 653 -11.32 -2.47 -47.78
CA ARG A 653 -11.08 -3.77 -48.44
C ARG A 653 -10.58 -3.56 -49.87
N ARG A 654 -10.23 -4.67 -50.51
CA ARG A 654 -9.67 -4.70 -51.87
C ARG A 654 -10.42 -3.81 -52.87
N ASN A 655 -11.76 -3.80 -52.88
CA ASN A 655 -12.52 -2.97 -53.83
C ASN A 655 -12.28 -1.47 -53.62
N GLN A 656 -12.28 -0.98 -52.36
CA GLN A 656 -12.01 0.42 -52.05
C GLN A 656 -10.55 0.81 -52.38
N LEU A 657 -9.61 -0.11 -52.17
CA LEU A 657 -8.23 0.07 -52.59
C LEU A 657 -8.13 0.23 -54.11
N LEU A 658 -8.80 -0.63 -54.88
CA LEU A 658 -8.82 -0.56 -56.35
C LEU A 658 -9.48 0.73 -56.85
N GLU A 659 -10.59 1.17 -56.25
CA GLU A 659 -11.21 2.47 -56.57
C GLU A 659 -10.25 3.64 -56.32
N THR A 660 -9.48 3.56 -55.24
CA THR A 660 -8.49 4.58 -54.88
C THR A 660 -7.31 4.57 -55.84
N MET A 661 -6.85 3.39 -56.28
CA MET A 661 -5.86 3.26 -57.35
C MET A 661 -6.36 3.87 -58.66
N SER A 662 -7.59 3.56 -59.07
CA SER A 662 -8.18 4.12 -60.28
C SER A 662 -8.32 5.64 -60.24
N ARG A 663 -8.44 6.24 -59.04
CA ARG A 663 -8.49 7.68 -58.85
C ARG A 663 -7.10 8.34 -58.83
N LEU A 664 -6.10 7.70 -58.23
CA LEU A 664 -4.80 8.33 -57.92
C LEU A 664 -3.65 7.88 -58.83
N ASP A 665 -3.68 6.66 -59.37
CA ASP A 665 -2.66 6.16 -60.29
C ASP A 665 -3.07 6.44 -61.75
N PRO A 666 -2.32 7.28 -62.49
CA PRO A 666 -2.67 7.66 -63.86
C PRO A 666 -2.70 6.48 -64.84
N GLU A 667 -1.88 5.45 -64.61
CA GLU A 667 -1.78 4.27 -65.49
C GLU A 667 -2.99 3.35 -65.31
N VAL A 668 -3.40 3.08 -64.07
CA VAL A 668 -4.64 2.36 -63.75
C VAL A 668 -5.86 3.11 -64.29
N ALA A 669 -5.91 4.43 -64.15
CA ALA A 669 -7.00 5.26 -64.69
C ALA A 669 -7.07 5.16 -66.23
N SER A 670 -5.92 5.30 -66.91
CA SER A 670 -5.82 5.18 -68.37
C SER A 670 -6.23 3.78 -68.86
N LEU A 671 -5.70 2.71 -68.25
CA LEU A 671 -6.02 1.33 -68.61
C LEU A 671 -7.50 1.00 -68.35
N SER A 672 -8.11 1.55 -67.29
CA SER A 672 -9.55 1.41 -67.01
C SER A 672 -10.43 2.11 -68.05
N MET A 673 -10.01 3.31 -68.49
CA MET A 673 -10.70 4.05 -69.57
C MET A 673 -10.56 3.32 -70.91
N GLN A 674 -9.35 2.87 -71.26
CA GLN A 674 -9.09 2.09 -72.48
C GLN A 674 -9.89 0.79 -72.49
N LEU A 675 -9.99 0.09 -71.36
CA LEU A 675 -10.79 -1.14 -71.25
C LEU A 675 -12.28 -0.89 -71.55
N THR A 676 -12.80 0.29 -71.20
CA THR A 676 -14.19 0.70 -71.45
C THR A 676 -14.43 1.00 -72.93
N THR A 677 -13.47 1.63 -73.61
CA THR A 677 -13.58 2.05 -75.01
C THR A 677 -13.07 1.03 -76.04
N ALA A 678 -12.31 0.01 -75.62
CA ALA A 678 -11.65 -0.94 -76.53
C ALA A 678 -12.61 -1.97 -77.17
N PRO A 679 -12.35 -2.41 -78.42
CA PRO A 679 -13.07 -3.51 -79.08
C PRO A 679 -12.80 -4.88 -78.42
N GLU A 680 -13.73 -5.83 -78.54
CA GLU A 680 -13.71 -7.11 -77.79
C GLU A 680 -12.39 -7.89 -77.86
N HIS A 681 -11.70 -7.85 -79.01
CA HIS A 681 -10.45 -8.59 -79.22
C HIS A 681 -9.25 -8.02 -78.44
N GLU A 682 -9.26 -6.74 -78.05
CA GLU A 682 -8.18 -6.08 -77.31
C GLU A 682 -8.44 -6.01 -75.80
N ARG A 683 -9.70 -6.12 -75.38
CA ARG A 683 -10.12 -6.03 -73.96
C ARG A 683 -9.38 -7.02 -73.05
N ARG A 684 -9.10 -8.23 -73.54
CA ARG A 684 -8.40 -9.26 -72.74
C ARG A 684 -6.97 -8.85 -72.39
N GLY A 685 -6.24 -8.23 -73.33
CA GLY A 685 -4.87 -7.76 -73.11
C GLY A 685 -4.82 -6.59 -72.12
N ILE A 686 -5.71 -5.61 -72.31
CA ILE A 686 -5.81 -4.43 -71.43
C ILE A 686 -6.23 -4.85 -70.01
N ALA A 687 -7.17 -5.80 -69.87
CA ALA A 687 -7.56 -6.33 -68.57
C ALA A 687 -6.41 -7.05 -67.84
N MET A 688 -5.53 -7.76 -68.57
CA MET A 688 -4.33 -8.38 -67.98
C MET A 688 -3.31 -7.32 -67.52
N GLN A 689 -3.07 -6.28 -68.31
CA GLN A 689 -2.17 -5.18 -67.95
C GLN A 689 -2.70 -4.40 -66.74
N LEU A 690 -4.01 -4.09 -66.72
CA LEU A 690 -4.67 -3.44 -65.60
C LEU A 690 -4.53 -4.26 -64.31
N LYS A 691 -4.79 -5.57 -64.39
CA LYS A 691 -4.66 -6.47 -63.23
C LYS A 691 -3.20 -6.56 -62.74
N ALA A 692 -2.23 -6.65 -63.65
CA ALA A 692 -0.82 -6.70 -63.29
C ALA A 692 -0.37 -5.42 -62.57
N ARG A 693 -0.77 -4.24 -63.05
CA ARG A 693 -0.51 -2.95 -62.39
C ARG A 693 -1.18 -2.86 -61.02
N GLN A 694 -2.43 -3.32 -60.90
CA GLN A 694 -3.16 -3.33 -59.63
C GLN A 694 -2.49 -4.24 -58.58
N GLU A 695 -2.08 -5.46 -58.94
CA GLU A 695 -1.38 -6.36 -58.01
C GLU A 695 0.00 -5.81 -57.60
N LEU A 696 0.71 -5.16 -58.52
CA LEU A 696 1.99 -4.50 -58.23
C LEU A 696 1.83 -3.39 -57.18
N LEU A 697 0.78 -2.58 -57.30
CA LEU A 697 0.54 -1.42 -56.42
C LEU A 697 -0.15 -1.77 -55.10
N LEU A 698 -0.78 -2.93 -55.00
CA LEU A 698 -1.59 -3.32 -53.85
C LEU A 698 -0.86 -3.23 -52.51
N PRO A 699 0.37 -3.73 -52.34
CA PRO A 699 1.08 -3.61 -51.07
C PRO A 699 1.36 -2.16 -50.65
N LEU A 700 1.59 -1.26 -51.62
CA LEU A 700 1.82 0.16 -51.35
C LEU A 700 0.52 0.87 -50.96
N TYR A 701 -0.57 0.62 -51.70
CA TYR A 701 -1.87 1.22 -51.38
C TYR A 701 -2.45 0.69 -50.07
N LEU A 702 -2.09 -0.53 -49.64
CA LEU A 702 -2.38 -1.01 -48.29
C LEU A 702 -1.71 -0.12 -47.23
N LYS A 703 -0.42 0.20 -47.39
CA LYS A 703 0.28 1.14 -46.48
C LYS A 703 -0.31 2.55 -46.51
N VAL A 704 -0.75 3.02 -47.69
CA VAL A 704 -1.45 4.31 -47.80
C VAL A 704 -2.76 4.28 -47.01
N ALA A 705 -3.50 3.19 -47.10
CA ALA A 705 -4.73 2.99 -46.33
C ALA A 705 -4.47 2.92 -44.82
N GLU A 706 -3.44 2.20 -44.39
CA GLU A 706 -3.03 2.12 -42.99
C GLU A 706 -2.62 3.49 -42.45
N HIS A 707 -1.86 4.27 -43.23
CA HIS A 707 -1.52 5.63 -42.86
C HIS A 707 -2.75 6.54 -42.78
N PHE A 708 -3.68 6.43 -43.74
CA PHE A 708 -4.95 7.14 -43.70
C PHE A 708 -5.80 6.75 -42.47
N ALA A 709 -5.82 5.47 -42.10
CA ALA A 709 -6.47 5.00 -40.89
C ALA A 709 -5.78 5.55 -39.63
N ASP A 710 -4.44 5.58 -39.57
CA ASP A 710 -3.67 6.15 -38.45
C ASP A 710 -3.96 7.65 -38.23
N LEU A 711 -4.24 8.41 -39.30
CA LEU A 711 -4.67 9.81 -39.18
C LEU A 711 -6.01 9.97 -38.43
N HIS A 712 -6.80 8.92 -38.28
CA HIS A 712 -8.00 8.91 -37.43
C HIS A 712 -7.70 8.61 -35.97
N ASP A 713 -6.46 8.28 -35.63
CA ASP A 713 -6.06 7.86 -34.29
C ASP A 713 -5.13 8.87 -33.61
N VAL A 714 -4.90 10.04 -34.25
CA VAL A 714 -4.03 11.09 -33.74
C VAL A 714 -4.69 11.91 -32.61
N PRO A 715 -3.90 12.45 -31.66
CA PRO A 715 -4.39 13.26 -30.55
C PRO A 715 -5.27 14.45 -30.96
N ALA A 716 -4.97 15.10 -32.10
CA ALA A 716 -5.76 16.22 -32.60
C ALA A 716 -7.23 15.86 -32.82
N ARG A 717 -7.53 14.63 -33.29
CA ARG A 717 -8.90 14.16 -33.44
C ARG A 717 -9.55 13.88 -32.09
N MET A 718 -8.82 13.30 -31.14
CA MET A 718 -9.33 13.04 -29.78
C MET A 718 -9.77 14.33 -29.11
N LEU A 719 -8.95 15.39 -29.22
CA LEU A 719 -9.26 16.71 -28.69
C LEU A 719 -10.45 17.34 -29.42
N ALA A 720 -10.47 17.29 -30.76
CA ALA A 720 -11.59 17.81 -31.56
C ALA A 720 -12.93 17.10 -31.26
N LYS A 721 -12.88 15.84 -30.83
CA LYS A 721 -14.05 15.07 -30.38
C LYS A 721 -14.33 15.19 -28.88
N ARG A 722 -13.53 15.96 -28.15
CA ARG A 722 -13.65 16.17 -26.69
C ARG A 722 -13.58 14.87 -25.88
N CYS A 723 -12.80 13.89 -26.36
CA CYS A 723 -12.56 12.63 -25.65
C CYS A 723 -11.42 12.75 -24.63
N VAL A 724 -10.59 13.79 -24.76
CA VAL A 724 -9.45 14.08 -23.87
C VAL A 724 -9.50 15.55 -23.44
N HIS A 725 -8.92 15.86 -22.29
CA HIS A 725 -8.90 17.20 -21.69
C HIS A 725 -7.81 18.09 -22.31
N GLY A 726 -6.75 17.49 -22.86
CA GLY A 726 -5.68 18.25 -23.48
C GLY A 726 -4.56 17.39 -24.04
N ILE A 727 -3.74 18.01 -24.87
CA ILE A 727 -2.49 17.44 -25.39
C ILE A 727 -1.34 18.05 -24.59
N VAL A 728 -0.49 17.22 -23.98
CA VAL A 728 0.60 17.64 -23.10
C VAL A 728 1.90 17.07 -23.63
N ASP A 729 2.87 17.93 -23.97
CA ASP A 729 4.21 17.46 -24.33
C ASP A 729 4.87 16.83 -23.11
N TRP A 730 5.31 15.58 -23.26
CA TRP A 730 5.97 14.83 -22.20
C TRP A 730 7.15 15.56 -21.56
N THR A 731 7.91 16.32 -22.34
CA THR A 731 9.06 17.11 -21.87
C THR A 731 8.70 18.02 -20.71
N TRP A 732 7.49 18.60 -20.73
CA TRP A 732 6.98 19.56 -19.75
C TRP A 732 5.88 19.00 -18.84
N SER A 733 5.59 17.69 -18.96
CA SER A 733 4.51 17.02 -18.24
C SER A 733 4.64 17.15 -16.72
N ARG A 734 5.84 17.06 -16.16
CA ARG A 734 6.07 17.20 -14.70
C ARG A 734 5.55 18.53 -14.15
N GLN A 735 5.92 19.64 -14.79
CA GLN A 735 5.50 20.97 -14.35
C GLN A 735 3.98 21.15 -14.48
N PHE A 736 3.42 20.70 -15.61
CA PHE A 736 1.98 20.74 -15.85
C PHE A 736 1.19 19.95 -14.79
N PHE A 737 1.54 18.68 -14.59
CA PHE A 737 0.83 17.80 -13.67
C PHE A 737 1.02 18.20 -12.21
N TYR A 738 2.17 18.78 -11.83
CA TYR A 738 2.34 19.31 -10.49
C TYR A 738 1.36 20.46 -10.20
N ALA A 739 1.29 21.44 -11.10
CA ALA A 739 0.36 22.57 -10.97
C ALA A 739 -1.10 22.10 -10.96
N ARG A 740 -1.46 21.20 -11.89
CA ARG A 740 -2.80 20.64 -12.01
C ARG A 740 -3.19 19.82 -10.78
N LEU A 741 -2.32 18.94 -10.31
CA LEU A 741 -2.55 18.11 -9.13
C LEU A 741 -2.76 18.96 -7.88
N ARG A 742 -1.87 19.95 -7.64
CA ARG A 742 -2.00 20.85 -6.49
C ARG A 742 -3.33 21.59 -6.50
N ARG A 743 -3.73 22.13 -7.66
CA ARG A 743 -5.05 22.76 -7.83
C ARG A 743 -6.19 21.79 -7.51
N ARG A 744 -6.19 20.58 -8.09
CA ARG A 744 -7.28 19.62 -7.91
C ARG A 744 -7.39 19.13 -6.47
N LEU A 745 -6.26 18.97 -5.77
CA LEU A 745 -6.24 18.69 -4.34
C LEU A 745 -6.87 19.82 -3.52
N ALA A 746 -6.51 21.08 -3.81
CA ALA A 746 -7.08 22.24 -3.13
C ALA A 746 -8.60 22.37 -3.39
N GLU A 747 -9.04 22.19 -4.63
CA GLU A 747 -10.46 22.17 -5.01
C GLU A 747 -11.22 21.05 -4.26
N ASN A 748 -10.69 19.82 -4.26
CA ASN A 748 -11.32 18.70 -3.58
C ASN A 748 -11.42 18.91 -2.08
N ASN A 749 -10.39 19.48 -1.44
CA ASN A 749 -10.44 19.82 -0.02
C ASN A 749 -11.54 20.84 0.28
N CYS A 750 -11.62 21.92 -0.49
CA CYS A 750 -12.68 22.92 -0.34
C CYS A 750 -14.08 22.32 -0.57
N LEU A 751 -14.25 21.49 -1.60
CA LEU A 751 -15.51 20.83 -1.90
C LEU A 751 -15.95 19.85 -0.81
N ARG A 752 -14.99 19.16 -0.20
CA ARG A 752 -15.23 18.27 0.95
C ARG A 752 -15.71 19.06 2.16
N GLU A 753 -15.09 20.19 2.47
CA GLU A 753 -15.54 21.08 3.55
C GLU A 753 -16.93 21.65 3.27
N LEU A 754 -17.21 22.07 2.03
CA LEU A 754 -18.54 22.52 1.62
C LEU A 754 -19.58 21.41 1.74
N LYS A 755 -19.24 20.16 1.41
CA LYS A 755 -20.14 19.01 1.56
C LYS A 755 -20.44 18.70 3.03
N LEU A 756 -19.51 18.97 3.95
CA LEU A 756 -19.77 18.86 5.39
C LEU A 756 -20.69 19.97 5.89
N ALA A 757 -20.55 21.20 5.35
CA ALA A 757 -21.41 22.33 5.69
C ALA A 757 -22.84 22.20 5.10
N ASP A 758 -22.96 21.64 3.90
CA ASP A 758 -24.20 21.45 3.14
C ASP A 758 -24.26 20.01 2.59
N PRO A 759 -24.69 19.03 3.41
CA PRO A 759 -24.73 17.62 3.01
C PRO A 759 -25.72 17.32 1.89
N GLU A 760 -26.79 18.11 1.74
CA GLU A 760 -27.78 17.92 0.67
C GLU A 760 -27.36 18.58 -0.65
N GLY A 761 -26.45 19.55 -0.60
CA GLY A 761 -25.91 20.23 -1.78
C GLY A 761 -25.21 19.28 -2.77
N SER A 762 -25.49 19.52 -4.05
CA SER A 762 -24.82 18.82 -5.16
C SER A 762 -23.41 19.36 -5.35
N ARG A 763 -22.48 18.52 -5.82
CA ARG A 763 -21.11 18.97 -6.11
C ARG A 763 -21.07 20.14 -7.09
N LYS A 764 -21.95 20.15 -8.11
CA LYS A 764 -22.08 21.26 -9.05
C LYS A 764 -22.40 22.58 -8.36
N SER A 765 -23.33 22.56 -7.38
CA SER A 765 -23.66 23.73 -6.57
C SER A 765 -22.46 24.20 -5.75
N HIS A 766 -21.75 23.28 -5.09
CA HIS A 766 -20.54 23.60 -4.30
C HIS A 766 -19.42 24.17 -5.17
N SER A 767 -19.18 23.58 -6.34
CA SER A 767 -18.21 24.08 -7.31
C SER A 767 -18.57 25.49 -7.78
N GLU A 768 -19.84 25.80 -8.01
CA GLU A 768 -20.26 27.15 -8.42
C GLU A 768 -20.09 28.16 -7.28
N LYS A 769 -20.42 27.82 -6.03
CA LYS A 769 -20.15 28.68 -4.85
C LYS A 769 -18.65 29.01 -4.76
N MET A 770 -17.78 28.01 -4.92
CA MET A 770 -16.33 28.20 -4.94
C MET A 770 -15.87 29.08 -6.12
N ARG A 771 -16.40 28.86 -7.33
CA ARG A 771 -16.09 29.68 -8.51
C ARG A 771 -16.55 31.13 -8.33
N GLN A 772 -17.72 31.37 -7.73
CA GLN A 772 -18.21 32.71 -7.42
C GLN A 772 -17.29 33.45 -6.43
N LEU A 773 -16.81 32.76 -5.40
CA LEU A 773 -15.85 33.32 -4.44
C LEU A 773 -14.55 33.75 -5.15
N TYR A 774 -14.02 32.89 -6.02
CA TYR A 774 -12.84 33.22 -6.82
C TYR A 774 -13.07 34.43 -7.75
N ARG A 775 -14.20 34.47 -8.47
CA ARG A 775 -14.60 35.60 -9.34
C ARG A 775 -14.71 36.92 -8.58
N ALA A 776 -15.21 36.90 -7.35
CA ALA A 776 -15.42 38.10 -6.55
C ALA A 776 -14.10 38.76 -6.11
N GLN A 777 -13.04 37.98 -5.88
CA GLN A 777 -11.76 38.49 -5.43
C GLN A 777 -10.81 38.87 -6.57
N VAL A 778 -10.81 38.09 -7.65
CA VAL A 778 -10.00 38.39 -8.82
C VAL A 778 -10.70 39.51 -9.59
N LYS A 779 -10.36 40.77 -9.29
CA LYS A 779 -10.78 41.99 -10.02
C LYS A 779 -10.26 42.04 -11.47
N ASP A 780 -10.35 40.95 -12.22
CA ASP A 780 -9.99 40.94 -13.63
C ASP A 780 -11.20 41.36 -14.47
N LYS A 781 -11.09 42.51 -15.15
CA LYS A 781 -12.13 43.06 -16.04
C LYS A 781 -12.25 42.27 -17.36
N ARG A 782 -11.77 41.02 -17.41
CA ARG A 782 -11.94 40.11 -18.54
C ARG A 782 -12.92 39.01 -18.13
N PRO A 783 -14.18 39.08 -18.56
CA PRO A 783 -15.16 38.04 -18.27
C PRO A 783 -14.92 36.87 -19.22
N ARG A 784 -13.91 36.00 -19.01
CA ARG A 784 -13.67 34.86 -19.92
C ARG A 784 -12.79 33.70 -19.42
N MET A 785 -12.47 33.61 -18.13
CA MET A 785 -11.34 32.77 -17.67
C MET A 785 -11.71 31.58 -16.76
N LEU A 786 -12.99 31.20 -16.64
CA LEU A 786 -13.44 30.15 -15.72
C LEU A 786 -14.34 29.08 -16.32
N ASP A 787 -14.77 29.23 -17.57
CA ASP A 787 -15.51 28.18 -18.24
C ASP A 787 -14.51 27.13 -18.74
N GLU A 788 -14.77 25.86 -18.42
CA GLU A 788 -13.99 24.71 -18.91
C GLU A 788 -14.08 24.56 -20.44
N ASP A 789 -14.97 25.33 -21.07
CA ASP A 789 -15.26 25.26 -22.50
C ASP A 789 -14.25 26.00 -23.40
N GLU A 790 -13.38 26.88 -22.87
CA GLU A 790 -12.46 27.70 -23.68
C GLU A 790 -10.95 27.41 -23.46
N ALA A 791 -10.57 26.27 -22.88
CA ALA A 791 -9.17 25.80 -22.98
C ALA A 791 -8.78 25.33 -24.41
N ASN A 792 -9.70 25.42 -25.37
CA ASN A 792 -9.61 24.82 -26.71
C ASN A 792 -9.48 25.82 -27.87
N GLU A 793 -9.16 27.09 -27.62
CA GLU A 793 -8.73 27.98 -28.71
C GLU A 793 -7.31 27.59 -29.16
N ILE A 794 -7.23 26.92 -30.31
CA ILE A 794 -6.01 26.72 -31.08
C ILE A 794 -5.40 28.10 -31.35
N PRO A 795 -4.10 28.37 -31.08
CA PRO A 795 -3.43 29.51 -31.67
C PRO A 795 -3.41 29.30 -33.19
N GLN A 796 -4.41 29.84 -33.89
CA GLN A 796 -4.33 30.01 -35.33
C GLN A 796 -3.41 31.19 -35.58
N GLY A 797 -2.12 30.91 -35.76
CA GLY A 797 -1.14 31.92 -36.12
C GLY A 797 0.26 31.35 -36.11
N GLN A 798 0.93 31.44 -37.26
CA GLN A 798 2.36 31.21 -37.42
C GLN A 798 3.13 32.18 -36.51
N GLU A 799 3.42 31.80 -35.27
CA GLU A 799 4.51 32.43 -34.52
C GLU A 799 5.80 31.67 -34.85
N THR A 800 6.76 32.40 -35.38
CA THR A 800 8.07 31.93 -35.81
C THR A 800 8.82 31.26 -34.65
N ASN A 801 9.49 30.14 -34.98
CA ASN A 801 10.14 29.16 -34.09
C ASN A 801 11.19 29.67 -33.05
N GLU A 802 11.43 30.97 -32.89
CA GLU A 802 12.51 31.48 -32.03
C GLU A 802 12.05 32.04 -30.67
N ASP A 803 10.76 32.33 -30.47
CA ASP A 803 10.23 32.91 -29.21
C ASP A 803 9.35 31.97 -28.36
N ALA A 804 9.01 30.78 -28.86
CA ALA A 804 8.19 29.80 -28.14
C ALA A 804 8.88 29.18 -26.90
N ASP A 805 10.21 29.27 -26.82
CA ASP A 805 11.03 28.65 -25.76
C ASP A 805 11.08 29.44 -24.44
N LYS A 806 10.43 30.62 -24.34
CA LYS A 806 10.59 31.53 -23.19
C LYS A 806 9.33 31.91 -22.41
N LYS A 807 8.14 31.44 -22.80
CA LYS A 807 6.90 31.73 -22.05
C LYS A 807 6.30 30.46 -21.46
N MET A 808 6.14 30.47 -20.13
CA MET A 808 5.40 29.44 -19.41
C MET A 808 3.98 29.35 -20.00
N PRO A 809 3.44 28.16 -20.31
CA PRO A 809 2.10 28.03 -20.87
C PRO A 809 1.08 28.69 -19.93
N ASN A 810 0.22 29.56 -20.46
CA ASN A 810 -0.80 30.31 -19.70
C ASN A 810 -1.65 29.42 -18.75
N THR A 811 -1.80 28.14 -19.08
CA THR A 811 -2.54 27.14 -18.29
C THR A 811 -1.86 26.79 -16.97
N ILE A 812 -0.53 26.66 -16.94
CA ILE A 812 0.24 26.30 -15.73
C ILE A 812 0.16 27.44 -14.71
N GLU A 813 0.34 28.67 -15.17
CA GLU A 813 0.24 29.86 -14.32
C GLU A 813 -1.17 30.01 -13.74
N ARG A 814 -2.20 29.74 -14.53
CA ARG A 814 -3.60 29.72 -14.07
C ARG A 814 -3.81 28.69 -12.96
N ASP A 815 -3.31 27.47 -13.12
CA ASP A 815 -3.49 26.42 -12.11
C ASP A 815 -2.78 26.75 -10.80
N HIS A 816 -1.56 27.32 -10.86
CA HIS A 816 -0.88 27.85 -9.68
C HIS A 816 -1.67 28.95 -8.99
N ARG A 817 -2.17 29.95 -9.73
CA ARG A 817 -2.96 31.06 -9.16
C ARG A 817 -4.21 30.57 -8.43
N ILE A 818 -4.92 29.58 -8.98
CA ILE A 818 -6.11 29.00 -8.36
C ILE A 818 -5.74 28.21 -7.11
N ALA A 819 -4.68 27.38 -7.17
CA ALA A 819 -4.20 26.65 -6.00
C ALA A 819 -3.79 27.61 -4.87
N ASP A 820 -2.99 28.63 -5.18
CA ASP A 820 -2.53 29.65 -4.22
C ASP A 820 -3.72 30.39 -3.59
N PHE A 821 -4.75 30.71 -4.38
CA PHE A 821 -5.98 31.32 -3.89
C PHE A 821 -6.71 30.42 -2.88
N LEU A 822 -6.89 29.14 -3.20
CA LEU A 822 -7.61 28.19 -2.34
C LEU A 822 -6.83 27.85 -1.07
N GLU A 823 -5.50 27.83 -1.14
CA GLU A 823 -4.64 27.55 0.01
C GLU A 823 -4.44 28.77 0.93
N SER A 824 -4.42 29.99 0.38
CA SER A 824 -4.08 31.21 1.14
C SER A 824 -5.28 31.95 1.73
N ASN A 825 -6.45 31.94 1.06
CA ASN A 825 -7.64 32.70 1.49
C ASN A 825 -8.52 31.93 2.47
N SER A 826 -7.91 31.42 3.55
CA SER A 826 -8.59 30.59 4.54
C SER A 826 -9.73 31.33 5.28
N SER A 827 -9.61 32.64 5.51
CA SER A 827 -10.63 33.45 6.18
C SER A 827 -11.94 33.55 5.38
N GLU A 828 -11.85 33.83 4.08
CA GLU A 828 -13.02 33.97 3.23
C GLU A 828 -13.67 32.63 2.92
N LEU A 829 -12.85 31.57 2.77
CA LEU A 829 -13.35 30.20 2.67
C LEU A 829 -14.11 29.80 3.94
N GLN A 830 -13.56 30.09 5.13
CA GLN A 830 -14.26 29.86 6.39
C GLN A 830 -15.56 30.66 6.50
N SER A 831 -15.57 31.92 6.04
CA SER A 831 -16.80 32.72 5.99
C SER A 831 -17.85 32.10 5.06
N LEU A 832 -17.45 31.65 3.86
CA LEU A 832 -18.34 30.97 2.92
C LEU A 832 -18.91 29.67 3.52
N LEU A 833 -18.07 28.88 4.19
CA LEU A 833 -18.47 27.65 4.88
C LEU A 833 -19.47 27.94 6.01
N ALA A 834 -19.20 28.95 6.84
CA ALA A 834 -20.09 29.35 7.93
C ALA A 834 -21.45 29.85 7.42
N GLN A 835 -21.46 30.68 6.37
CA GLN A 835 -22.69 31.14 5.72
C GLN A 835 -23.49 29.99 5.11
N THR A 836 -22.78 29.05 4.46
CA THR A 836 -23.39 27.87 3.85
C THR A 836 -24.01 26.96 4.91
N ALA A 837 -23.28 26.66 5.98
CA ALA A 837 -23.78 25.86 7.11
C ALA A 837 -24.98 26.52 7.78
N HIS A 838 -24.91 27.84 8.03
CA HIS A 838 -26.01 28.58 8.63
C HIS A 838 -27.29 28.51 7.78
N LYS A 839 -27.16 28.74 6.46
CA LYS A 839 -28.28 28.65 5.52
C LYS A 839 -28.88 27.25 5.49
N ASN A 840 -28.05 26.21 5.46
CA ASN A 840 -28.49 24.82 5.46
C ASN A 840 -29.26 24.45 6.75
N ILE A 841 -28.79 24.90 7.92
CA ILE A 841 -29.49 24.71 9.20
C ILE A 841 -30.87 25.38 9.14
N ALA A 842 -30.95 26.62 8.66
CA ALA A 842 -32.21 27.34 8.55
C ALA A 842 -33.21 26.63 7.60
N GLU A 843 -32.74 26.16 6.44
CA GLU A 843 -33.56 25.40 5.49
C GLU A 843 -34.02 24.06 6.07
N THR A 844 -33.16 23.37 6.83
CA THR A 844 -33.49 22.10 7.49
C THR A 844 -34.60 22.30 8.52
N VAL A 845 -34.54 23.35 9.35
CA VAL A 845 -35.61 23.69 10.30
C VAL A 845 -36.91 23.96 9.56
N SER A 846 -36.87 24.69 8.45
CA SER A 846 -38.06 24.94 7.63
C SER A 846 -38.63 23.66 7.01
N LYS A 847 -37.79 22.71 6.56
CA LYS A 847 -38.23 21.41 6.03
C LYS A 847 -38.87 20.55 7.11
N LEU A 848 -38.27 20.48 8.29
CA LEU A 848 -38.82 19.76 9.44
C LEU A 848 -40.19 20.33 9.85
N ALA A 849 -40.36 21.66 9.80
CA ALA A 849 -41.64 22.29 10.08
C ALA A 849 -42.73 21.89 9.07
N GLY A 850 -42.34 21.66 7.81
CA GLY A 850 -43.24 21.12 6.78
C GLY A 850 -43.59 19.64 6.96
N GLN A 851 -42.79 18.87 7.70
CA GLN A 851 -43.05 17.45 7.98
C GLN A 851 -43.91 17.25 9.24
N ASP A 852 -43.54 17.92 10.34
CA ASP A 852 -44.28 17.88 11.60
C ASP A 852 -44.12 19.21 12.35
N ALA A 853 -45.09 20.10 12.14
CA ALA A 853 -45.11 21.40 12.77
C ALA A 853 -45.20 21.32 14.31
N SER A 854 -45.86 20.29 14.86
CA SER A 854 -46.05 20.15 16.32
C SER A 854 -44.72 19.80 16.98
N ALA A 855 -43.99 18.83 16.44
CA ALA A 855 -42.68 18.43 16.94
C ALA A 855 -41.66 19.59 16.87
N VAL A 856 -41.69 20.38 15.79
CA VAL A 856 -40.81 21.56 15.67
C VAL A 856 -41.16 22.64 16.69
N LEU A 857 -42.44 22.91 16.94
CA LEU A 857 -42.85 23.87 17.96
C LEU A 857 -42.43 23.43 19.38
N GLU A 858 -42.51 22.14 19.69
CA GLU A 858 -42.03 21.58 20.96
C GLU A 858 -40.50 21.69 21.09
N GLY A 859 -39.76 21.38 20.02
CA GLY A 859 -38.31 21.55 19.95
C GLY A 859 -37.89 23.02 20.11
N LEU A 860 -38.55 23.95 19.41
CA LEU A 860 -38.31 25.39 19.53
C LEU A 860 -38.59 25.90 20.94
N LYS A 861 -39.65 25.41 21.60
CA LYS A 861 -39.96 25.75 23.00
C LYS A 861 -38.83 25.32 23.95
N SER A 862 -38.28 24.12 23.77
CA SER A 862 -37.12 23.64 24.53
C SER A 862 -35.86 24.49 24.25
N ALA A 863 -35.59 24.81 22.99
CA ALA A 863 -34.47 25.67 22.61
C ALA A 863 -34.58 27.08 23.20
N LEU A 864 -35.79 27.67 23.20
CA LEU A 864 -36.09 28.98 23.78
C LEU A 864 -35.82 29.04 25.28
N GLN A 865 -36.06 27.96 26.02
CA GLN A 865 -35.80 27.88 27.46
C GLN A 865 -34.29 27.95 27.78
N ASN A 866 -33.44 27.43 26.88
CA ASN A 866 -31.99 27.41 27.03
C ASN A 866 -31.28 28.66 26.46
N LEU A 867 -32.00 29.53 25.74
CA LEU A 867 -31.45 30.78 25.20
C LEU A 867 -31.30 31.86 26.28
N PRO A 868 -30.21 32.66 26.26
CA PRO A 868 -30.05 33.84 27.10
C PRO A 868 -31.23 34.81 26.94
N GLN A 869 -31.62 35.48 28.03
CA GLN A 869 -32.80 36.34 28.09
C GLN A 869 -32.82 37.44 27.03
N GLU A 870 -31.65 38.01 26.69
CA GLU A 870 -31.50 39.03 25.65
C GLU A 870 -31.87 38.50 24.25
N LYS A 871 -31.34 37.34 23.86
CA LYS A 871 -31.65 36.71 22.56
C LYS A 871 -33.09 36.21 22.48
N ARG A 872 -33.66 35.76 23.60
CA ARG A 872 -35.08 35.42 23.69
C ARG A 872 -35.98 36.63 23.42
N ARG A 873 -35.61 37.79 23.97
CA ARG A 873 -36.32 39.05 23.76
C ARG A 873 -36.19 39.54 22.32
N GLU A 874 -34.99 39.47 21.75
CA GLU A 874 -34.73 39.82 20.34
C GLU A 874 -35.56 38.97 19.37
N LEU A 875 -35.63 37.65 19.59
CA LEU A 875 -36.45 36.76 18.76
C LEU A 875 -37.94 37.09 18.88
N LEU A 876 -38.44 37.29 20.10
CA LEU A 876 -39.85 37.66 20.33
C LEU A 876 -40.21 38.99 19.66
N LEU A 877 -39.30 39.97 19.68
CA LEU A 877 -39.46 41.25 18.98
C LEU A 877 -39.46 41.08 17.45
N SER A 878 -38.59 40.22 16.92
CA SER A 878 -38.52 39.94 15.47
C SER A 878 -39.76 39.24 14.92
N LEU A 879 -40.50 38.53 15.76
CA LEU A 879 -41.77 37.87 15.41
C LEU A 879 -42.97 38.82 15.50
N THR A 880 -42.86 39.92 16.26
CA THR A 880 -43.92 40.92 16.41
C THR A 880 -43.91 42.01 15.34
N ASP A 881 -42.80 42.25 14.64
CA ASP A 881 -42.72 43.22 13.53
C ASP A 881 -43.33 42.70 12.20
N THR A 882 -43.85 41.48 12.19
CA THR A 882 -44.53 40.86 11.03
C THR A 882 -46.06 40.78 11.15
N SER A 883 -46.68 41.47 12.11
CA SER A 883 -48.15 41.59 12.24
C SER A 883 -48.67 42.94 11.79
#